data_AF-A0A651E9R1-F1
#
_entry.id   AF-A0A651E9R1-F1
#
_cell.length_a   1.000
_cell.length_b   1.000
_cell.length_c   1.000
_cell.angle_alpha   90.00
_cell.angle_beta   90.00
_cell.angle_gamma   90.00
#
_symmetry.space_group_name_H-M   'P 1'
#
loop_
_entity.id
_entity.type
_entity.pdbx_description
1 polymer ?
#
loop_
_entity_poly.entity_id
_entity_poly.type
_entity_poly.pdbx_seq_one_letter_code
_entity_poly.pdbx_strand_id
1 'polypeptide(L)'
;MSSGGREAREAARARAPAEIAALVERLAEDHAPWLLTAGAAPKGARAQLKALRQALGREARTEGEAVSISETLLDRVDAWNAAHPGAEVAPPGAVAVLNARPPAWNEDSLTLLRRAREAHAAFEAACRDLAEAQASDAARIAGLALASAVFDSACLARHDLALFAAWMADPAASVFEAPDLPPWVDLKRRAPSARGRGGRRLLRKISGADAKGGYALRRLFLAPRTLDLVARHDATGGAPDALDAAARAPDKLLRLMAGSCGCSADLTLSVLLRGATLLLQIRRGGPDHTMALLAARRMESFAATPESWSILLQGPAAPDTAASAPVDASTLLNPSGESPPAAARPAPDDPAFFQLHAALSTSQRARGDLTTPDVKLTAGALVSRLKALPWSDATPSCLRLLRDWCLHLLEGEDKAVNSVRRYHSTLGAAFCDVAGAVRLEDCDGDAFEELYTLVLETDQRSALEQSRLRGRLGMLHRFAAEDPRWDFPELPADFLPGETSVTHVRSTLLGRAEIDRARDLLRAGCGLPADVARAADAAMLAISRGALRIGEATKALWRHYEQIGPGPLGRDEAALFVRPSAFGDNKTPGAYRQVRLMRLMTAEEAEDFDAYIAYRRGLSAKGPLFGVAQPDGTVAPFHARKLGEVIADCLRRATGLADATTHALRRAAATALFLAIHEARTPGAASGPFIERLTGWRPEERARAVEAVAPRAQTRDAWRALARFLGHGGPGTSFESYITTADLAVHETCAAGASSGDDARETLARLERRRVVLSPAPQPRPAAARAAVRGAIASPAQALLQALERIDEGAPPETAARASYLPVDFMAARLPVALAWSRLTTNRKKNPKLRLQPPERFGKLAPAPLGAAPKLAEALALAAPD
;
A
#
# COMPACT_ATOMS: atom_id res chain seq x y z
N MET A 1 6.05 6.04 24.22
CA MET A 1 7.23 5.21 24.57
C MET A 1 8.40 5.75 23.78
N SER A 2 9.29 6.52 24.42
CA SER A 2 10.44 7.15 23.74
C SER A 2 11.35 6.08 23.13
N SER A 3 11.91 6.35 21.94
CA SER A 3 12.98 5.57 21.33
C SER A 3 14.15 5.35 22.29
N GLY A 4 14.44 6.35 23.13
CA GLY A 4 15.42 6.26 24.21
C GLY A 4 15.15 5.13 25.21
N GLY A 5 13.90 4.69 25.40
CA GLY A 5 13.60 3.57 26.30
C GLY A 5 13.88 2.19 25.71
N ARG A 6 13.84 2.01 24.38
CA ARG A 6 14.19 0.72 23.76
C ARG A 6 15.68 0.63 23.50
N GLU A 7 16.30 1.69 22.98
CA GLU A 7 17.75 1.77 22.84
C GLU A 7 18.45 1.71 24.19
N ALA A 8 17.97 2.38 25.25
CA ALA A 8 18.57 2.24 26.57
C ALA A 8 18.37 0.83 27.17
N ARG A 9 17.27 0.14 26.85
CA ARG A 9 17.04 -1.26 27.30
C ARG A 9 17.83 -2.28 26.47
N GLU A 10 18.04 -2.03 25.19
CA GLU A 10 18.92 -2.84 24.33
C GLU A 10 20.38 -2.60 24.67
N ALA A 11 20.80 -1.35 24.88
CA ALA A 11 22.14 -0.98 25.36
C ALA A 11 22.42 -1.53 26.77
N ALA A 12 21.44 -1.54 27.68
CA ALA A 12 21.58 -2.16 29.00
C ALA A 12 21.63 -3.70 28.97
N ARG A 13 21.26 -4.34 27.86
CA ARG A 13 21.28 -5.80 27.69
C ARG A 13 22.44 -6.30 26.82
N ALA A 14 23.03 -5.43 26.00
CA ALA A 14 24.15 -5.74 25.14
C ALA A 14 25.43 -5.93 25.98
N ARG A 15 26.18 -7.00 25.69
CA ARG A 15 27.53 -7.19 26.22
C ARG A 15 28.44 -6.06 25.72
N ALA A 16 29.39 -5.63 26.55
CA ALA A 16 30.42 -4.69 26.11
C ALA A 16 31.33 -5.34 25.05
N PRO A 17 32.00 -4.57 24.17
CA PRO A 17 32.87 -5.12 23.12
C PRO A 17 33.94 -6.09 23.63
N ALA A 18 34.54 -5.82 24.80
CA ALA A 18 35.51 -6.72 25.42
C ALA A 18 34.89 -8.06 25.86
N GLU A 19 33.64 -8.06 26.33
CA GLU A 19 32.92 -9.27 26.71
C GLU A 19 32.49 -10.08 25.48
N ILE A 20 32.17 -9.40 24.37
CA ILE A 20 31.91 -10.02 23.06
C ILE A 20 33.18 -10.70 22.54
N ALA A 21 34.34 -10.04 22.61
CA ALA A 21 35.61 -10.63 22.24
C ALA A 21 35.95 -11.86 23.07
N ALA A 22 35.80 -11.78 24.40
CA ALA A 22 36.02 -12.92 25.30
C ALA A 22 35.05 -14.09 25.04
N LEU A 23 33.79 -13.78 24.69
CA LEU A 23 32.80 -14.78 24.29
C LEU A 23 33.20 -15.51 23.00
N VAL A 24 33.66 -14.76 21.99
CA VAL A 24 34.15 -15.31 20.71
C VAL A 24 35.36 -16.20 20.93
N GLU A 25 36.34 -15.77 21.73
CA GLU A 25 37.52 -16.56 22.07
C GLU A 25 37.14 -17.85 22.81
N ARG A 26 36.37 -17.75 23.90
CA ARG A 26 35.96 -18.92 24.68
C ARG A 26 35.24 -19.98 23.83
N LEU A 27 34.29 -19.56 22.99
CA LEU A 27 33.59 -20.51 22.13
C LEU A 27 34.48 -21.03 20.99
N ALA A 28 35.46 -20.24 20.55
CA ALA A 28 36.46 -20.69 19.59
C ALA A 28 37.38 -21.77 20.19
N GLU A 29 37.72 -21.72 21.48
CA GLU A 29 38.46 -22.81 22.16
C GLU A 29 37.73 -24.16 22.03
N ASP A 30 36.41 -24.15 22.22
CA ASP A 30 35.58 -25.36 22.18
C ASP A 30 35.32 -25.88 20.75
N HIS A 31 35.15 -24.98 19.79
CA HIS A 31 34.62 -25.33 18.47
C HIS A 31 35.63 -25.18 17.31
N ALA A 32 36.65 -24.34 17.46
CA ALA A 32 37.68 -24.08 16.44
C ALA A 32 39.01 -23.60 17.09
N PRO A 33 39.66 -24.40 17.96
CA PRO A 33 40.80 -23.96 18.77
C PRO A 33 42.01 -23.53 17.92
N TRP A 34 42.14 -24.07 16.71
CA TRP A 34 43.17 -23.67 15.74
C TRP A 34 43.07 -22.19 15.35
N LEU A 35 41.91 -21.56 15.48
CA LEU A 35 41.72 -20.13 15.19
C LEU A 35 42.44 -19.23 16.21
N LEU A 36 42.72 -19.76 17.41
CA LEU A 36 43.38 -19.04 18.50
C LEU A 36 44.88 -19.37 18.61
N THR A 37 45.36 -20.33 17.83
CA THR A 37 46.74 -20.79 17.88
C THR A 37 47.44 -20.51 16.55
N ALA A 38 48.76 -20.46 16.54
CA ALA A 38 49.56 -20.29 15.32
C ALA A 38 49.68 -21.57 14.48
N GLY A 39 48.76 -22.53 14.66
CA GLY A 39 48.75 -23.81 13.95
C GLY A 39 47.98 -23.74 12.64
N ALA A 40 48.35 -24.57 11.67
CA ALA A 40 47.65 -24.69 10.40
C ALA A 40 46.19 -25.16 10.58
N ALA A 41 45.28 -24.65 9.74
CA ALA A 41 43.88 -25.02 9.80
C ALA A 41 43.67 -26.51 9.48
N PRO A 42 42.82 -27.24 10.23
CA PRO A 42 42.55 -28.65 9.99
C PRO A 42 41.71 -28.84 8.73
N LYS A 43 41.73 -30.05 8.14
CA LYS A 43 40.90 -30.42 6.98
C LYS A 43 39.38 -30.22 7.22
N GLY A 44 38.94 -30.11 8.47
CA GLY A 44 37.55 -29.83 8.87
C GLY A 44 37.25 -28.38 9.26
N ALA A 45 38.16 -27.42 9.02
CA ALA A 45 38.07 -26.02 9.48
C ALA A 45 36.73 -25.36 9.16
N ARG A 46 36.18 -25.58 7.96
CA ARG A 46 34.88 -25.02 7.55
C ARG A 46 33.71 -25.53 8.40
N ALA A 47 33.72 -26.81 8.78
CA ALA A 47 32.68 -27.40 9.62
C ALA A 47 32.78 -26.88 11.07
N GLN A 48 34.01 -26.71 11.56
CA GLN A 48 34.31 -26.14 12.88
C GLN A 48 33.89 -24.67 12.99
N LEU A 49 34.22 -23.84 12.00
CA LEU A 49 33.75 -22.45 11.92
C LEU A 49 32.22 -22.35 11.83
N LYS A 50 31.56 -23.28 11.13
CA LYS A 50 30.10 -23.36 11.07
C LYS A 50 29.49 -23.70 12.44
N ALA A 51 30.08 -24.63 13.18
CA ALA A 51 29.65 -24.98 14.53
C ALA A 51 29.86 -23.81 15.52
N LEU A 52 31.04 -23.16 15.47
CA LEU A 52 31.35 -21.96 16.23
C LEU A 52 30.32 -20.85 15.98
N ARG A 53 30.01 -20.55 14.71
CA ARG A 53 28.97 -19.57 14.33
C ARG A 53 27.60 -19.91 14.92
N GLN A 54 27.21 -21.19 14.91
CA GLN A 54 25.93 -21.63 15.46
C GLN A 54 25.89 -21.55 16.99
N ALA A 55 27.01 -21.78 17.68
CA ALA A 55 27.13 -21.57 19.11
C ALA A 55 27.03 -20.08 19.45
N LEU A 56 27.79 -19.24 18.75
CA LEU A 56 27.75 -17.78 18.90
C LEU A 56 26.37 -17.18 18.64
N GLY A 57 25.64 -17.70 17.65
CA GLY A 57 24.27 -17.28 17.36
C GLY A 57 23.26 -17.64 18.44
N ARG A 58 23.51 -18.68 19.24
CA ARG A 58 22.67 -19.03 20.41
C ARG A 58 22.97 -18.14 21.62
N GLU A 59 24.16 -17.54 21.67
CA GLU A 59 24.61 -16.68 22.76
C GLU A 59 24.28 -15.19 22.58
N ALA A 60 23.94 -14.77 21.36
CA ALA A 60 23.58 -13.37 21.08
C ALA A 60 22.24 -13.01 21.74
N ARG A 61 22.22 -11.94 22.56
CA ARG A 61 21.02 -11.53 23.31
C ARG A 61 20.19 -10.49 22.55
N THR A 62 20.80 -9.81 21.59
CA THR A 62 20.19 -8.78 20.74
C THR A 62 20.71 -8.87 19.30
N GLU A 63 20.01 -8.23 18.37
CA GLU A 63 20.42 -8.16 16.96
C GLU A 63 21.74 -7.36 16.79
N GLY A 64 21.89 -6.26 17.53
CA GLY A 64 23.13 -5.46 17.53
C GLY A 64 24.34 -6.26 18.03
N GLU A 65 24.16 -7.04 19.10
CA GLU A 65 25.21 -7.94 19.61
C GLU A 65 25.56 -9.04 18.61
N ALA A 66 24.57 -9.61 17.89
CA ALA A 66 24.84 -10.59 16.85
C ALA A 66 25.67 -10.01 15.68
N VAL A 67 25.49 -8.73 15.36
CA VAL A 67 26.34 -8.02 14.38
C VAL A 67 27.76 -7.86 14.92
N SER A 68 27.94 -7.33 16.13
CA SER A 68 29.28 -7.16 16.72
C SER A 68 30.03 -8.48 16.94
N ILE A 69 29.32 -9.56 17.29
CA ILE A 69 29.88 -10.92 17.34
C ILE A 69 30.33 -11.37 15.94
N SER A 70 29.55 -11.07 14.89
CA SER A 70 29.92 -11.42 13.50
C SER A 70 31.18 -10.69 13.06
N GLU A 71 31.29 -9.40 13.33
CA GLU A 71 32.46 -8.58 13.03
C GLU A 71 33.70 -9.11 13.76
N THR A 72 33.58 -9.35 15.07
CA THR A 72 34.69 -9.88 15.88
C THR A 72 35.16 -11.26 15.42
N LEU A 73 34.24 -12.15 14.99
CA LEU A 73 34.60 -13.45 14.44
C LEU A 73 35.32 -13.32 13.08
N LEU A 74 34.88 -12.41 12.21
CA LEU A 74 35.53 -12.15 10.93
C LEU A 74 36.94 -11.59 11.13
N ASP A 75 37.11 -10.62 12.02
CA ASP A 75 38.43 -10.05 12.34
C ASP A 75 39.41 -11.13 12.80
N ARG A 76 38.95 -12.14 13.56
CA ARG A 76 39.79 -13.27 13.99
C ARG A 76 40.18 -14.19 12.84
N VAL A 77 39.25 -14.48 11.94
CA VAL A 77 39.51 -15.29 10.74
C VAL A 77 40.47 -14.55 9.80
N ASP A 78 40.29 -13.24 9.64
CA ASP A 78 41.15 -12.41 8.79
C ASP A 78 42.55 -12.26 9.38
N ALA A 79 42.67 -12.06 10.70
CA ALA A 79 43.96 -12.05 11.38
C ALA A 79 44.69 -13.40 11.25
N TRP A 80 43.96 -14.52 11.39
CA TRP A 80 44.53 -15.84 11.19
C TRP A 80 44.97 -16.07 9.74
N ASN A 81 44.14 -15.71 8.76
CA ASN A 81 44.45 -15.82 7.32
C ASN A 81 45.68 -14.97 6.94
N ALA A 82 45.78 -13.76 7.47
CA ALA A 82 46.94 -12.89 7.25
C ALA A 82 48.24 -13.50 7.78
N ALA A 83 48.17 -14.28 8.87
CA ALA A 83 49.31 -15.01 9.42
C ALA A 83 49.65 -16.31 8.66
N HIS A 84 48.76 -16.80 7.79
CA HIS A 84 48.89 -18.10 7.09
C HIS A 84 48.57 -17.99 5.58
N PRO A 85 49.35 -17.22 4.80
CA PRO A 85 49.13 -17.08 3.36
C PRO A 85 49.26 -18.43 2.63
N GLY A 86 48.34 -18.70 1.70
CA GLY A 86 48.23 -19.96 0.95
C GLY A 86 47.50 -21.10 1.67
N ALA A 87 47.08 -20.90 2.93
CA ALA A 87 46.26 -21.84 3.70
C ALA A 87 44.95 -21.19 4.17
N GLU A 88 44.45 -20.20 3.42
CA GLU A 88 43.34 -19.36 3.83
C GLU A 88 42.04 -20.16 3.98
N VAL A 89 41.31 -19.84 5.04
CA VAL A 89 39.98 -20.37 5.30
C VAL A 89 38.92 -19.36 4.86
N ALA A 90 37.87 -19.86 4.20
CA ALA A 90 36.75 -19.02 3.78
C ALA A 90 36.02 -18.41 4.99
N PRO A 91 35.62 -17.13 4.94
CA PRO A 91 34.95 -16.47 6.05
C PRO A 91 33.63 -17.19 6.40
N PRO A 92 33.30 -17.35 7.69
CA PRO A 92 32.01 -17.89 8.10
C PRO A 92 30.89 -16.93 7.69
N GLY A 93 29.69 -17.47 7.46
CA GLY A 93 28.50 -16.62 7.29
C GLY A 93 28.24 -15.77 8.54
N ALA A 94 27.49 -14.67 8.39
CA ALA A 94 27.13 -13.82 9.53
C ALA A 94 26.34 -14.59 10.61
N VAL A 95 26.53 -14.18 11.86
CA VAL A 95 25.78 -14.67 13.03
C VAL A 95 24.36 -14.09 13.01
N ALA A 96 24.20 -12.84 12.56
CA ALA A 96 22.91 -12.25 12.22
C ALA A 96 22.55 -12.51 10.75
N VAL A 97 21.34 -13.03 10.47
CA VAL A 97 20.80 -13.06 9.12
C VAL A 97 20.27 -11.66 8.78
N LEU A 98 21.12 -10.82 8.21
CA LEU A 98 20.64 -9.63 7.51
C LEU A 98 19.77 -10.13 6.34
N ASN A 99 18.46 -9.89 6.41
CA ASN A 99 17.51 -10.14 5.31
C ASN A 99 17.70 -9.14 4.15
N ALA A 100 18.93 -8.75 3.86
CA ALA A 100 19.32 -8.30 2.54
C ALA A 100 19.69 -9.56 1.77
N ARG A 101 18.86 -9.97 0.79
CA ARG A 101 19.36 -10.86 -0.26
C ARG A 101 20.58 -10.15 -0.85
N PRO A 102 21.81 -10.67 -0.70
CA PRO A 102 22.91 -10.14 -1.49
C PRO A 102 22.48 -10.27 -2.96
N PRO A 103 22.78 -9.30 -3.83
CA PRO A 103 22.58 -9.52 -5.25
C PRO A 103 23.30 -10.83 -5.59
N ALA A 104 22.56 -11.75 -6.19
CA ALA A 104 22.97 -13.13 -6.43
C ALA A 104 24.04 -13.20 -7.54
N TRP A 105 25.15 -12.47 -7.38
CA TRP A 105 26.32 -12.55 -8.24
C TRP A 105 27.01 -13.87 -7.95
N ASN A 106 26.54 -14.91 -8.62
CA ASN A 106 27.19 -16.21 -8.72
C ASN A 106 27.81 -16.37 -10.10
N GLU A 107 28.58 -17.44 -10.28
CA GLU A 107 29.23 -17.78 -11.55
C GLU A 107 28.22 -17.83 -12.72
N ASP A 108 27.03 -18.39 -12.48
CA ASP A 108 25.93 -18.40 -13.46
C ASP A 108 25.56 -16.96 -13.86
N SER A 109 25.39 -16.05 -12.91
CA SER A 109 25.03 -14.66 -13.19
C SER A 109 26.12 -13.93 -13.97
N LEU A 110 27.40 -14.18 -13.68
CA LEU A 110 28.51 -13.64 -14.48
C LEU A 110 28.51 -14.19 -15.91
N THR A 111 28.20 -15.48 -16.07
CA THR A 111 28.07 -16.12 -17.39
C THR A 111 26.91 -15.51 -18.18
N LEU A 112 25.73 -15.39 -17.56
CA LEU A 112 24.56 -14.74 -18.15
C LEU A 112 24.85 -13.29 -18.56
N LEU A 113 25.56 -12.55 -17.69
CA LEU A 113 25.96 -11.17 -17.96
C LEU A 113 26.89 -11.05 -19.17
N ARG A 114 27.92 -11.91 -19.29
CA ARG A 114 28.83 -11.93 -20.44
C ARG A 114 28.09 -12.18 -21.74
N ARG A 115 27.19 -13.18 -21.77
CA ARG A 115 26.37 -13.49 -22.94
C ARG A 115 25.46 -12.34 -23.36
N ALA A 116 24.87 -11.64 -22.38
CA ALA A 116 24.05 -10.47 -22.70
C ALA A 116 24.90 -9.28 -23.18
N ARG A 117 26.12 -9.09 -22.68
CA ARG A 117 27.05 -8.06 -23.20
C ARG A 117 27.41 -8.30 -24.66
N GLU A 118 27.72 -9.55 -25.01
CA GLU A 118 27.99 -9.96 -26.40
C GLU A 118 26.78 -9.64 -27.30
N ALA A 119 25.57 -10.03 -26.88
CA ALA A 119 24.34 -9.76 -27.63
C ALA A 119 24.03 -8.26 -27.73
N HIS A 120 24.27 -7.49 -26.68
CA HIS A 120 24.08 -6.04 -26.68
C HIS A 120 25.07 -5.33 -27.62
N ALA A 121 26.33 -5.75 -27.61
CA ALA A 121 27.34 -5.21 -28.53
C ALA A 121 27.00 -5.49 -30.00
N ALA A 122 26.51 -6.70 -30.30
CA ALA A 122 26.04 -7.08 -31.63
C ALA A 122 24.81 -6.27 -32.06
N PHE A 123 23.84 -6.07 -31.15
CA PHE A 123 22.70 -5.17 -31.36
C PHE A 123 23.14 -3.74 -31.70
N GLU A 124 24.06 -3.15 -30.91
CA GLU A 124 24.58 -1.81 -31.16
C GLU A 124 25.30 -1.70 -32.52
N ALA A 125 26.04 -2.74 -32.93
CA ALA A 125 26.65 -2.80 -34.26
C ALA A 125 25.59 -2.83 -35.37
N ALA A 126 24.60 -3.72 -35.26
CA ALA A 126 23.55 -3.85 -36.25
C ALA A 126 22.68 -2.58 -36.38
N CYS A 127 22.49 -1.82 -35.29
CA CYS A 127 21.83 -0.52 -35.34
C CYS A 127 22.65 0.55 -36.08
N ARG A 128 23.99 0.56 -35.94
CA ARG A 128 24.86 1.45 -36.73
C ARG A 128 24.80 1.10 -38.21
N ASP A 129 24.92 -0.19 -38.54
CA ASP A 129 24.82 -0.67 -39.92
C ASP A 129 23.47 -0.30 -40.56
N LEU A 130 22.37 -0.39 -39.80
CA LEU A 130 21.04 0.00 -40.27
C LEU A 130 20.94 1.51 -40.54
N ALA A 131 21.62 2.35 -39.75
CA ALA A 131 21.63 3.79 -39.95
C ALA A 131 22.38 4.19 -41.24
N GLU A 132 23.36 3.40 -41.66
CA GLU A 132 24.15 3.61 -42.88
C GLU A 132 23.51 2.97 -44.13
N ALA A 133 22.65 1.95 -43.94
CA ALA A 133 22.01 1.24 -45.04
C ALA A 133 20.86 2.04 -45.69
N GLN A 134 20.88 2.11 -47.03
CA GLN A 134 19.80 2.75 -47.81
C GLN A 134 18.50 1.94 -47.85
N ALA A 135 18.57 0.61 -47.72
CA ALA A 135 17.43 -0.29 -47.70
C ALA A 135 17.68 -1.45 -46.73
N SER A 136 16.65 -1.85 -45.99
CA SER A 136 16.70 -2.98 -45.06
C SER A 136 15.39 -3.74 -45.08
N ASP A 137 15.48 -5.06 -44.93
CA ASP A 137 14.32 -5.94 -44.89
C ASP A 137 13.46 -5.70 -43.63
N ALA A 138 12.14 -5.73 -43.79
CA ALA A 138 11.17 -5.51 -42.72
C ALA A 138 11.36 -6.49 -41.56
N ALA A 139 11.72 -7.76 -41.85
CA ALA A 139 11.99 -8.75 -40.81
C ALA A 139 13.26 -8.43 -39.99
N ARG A 140 14.30 -7.89 -40.64
CA ARG A 140 15.51 -7.42 -39.94
C ARG A 140 15.19 -6.25 -39.02
N ILE A 141 14.41 -5.28 -39.48
CA ILE A 141 13.99 -4.13 -38.67
C ILE A 141 13.11 -4.60 -37.49
N ALA A 142 12.18 -5.55 -37.73
CA ALA A 142 11.37 -6.14 -36.68
C ALA A 142 12.22 -6.82 -35.58
N GLY A 143 13.24 -7.59 -35.96
CA GLY A 143 14.15 -8.22 -35.00
C GLY A 143 14.98 -7.21 -34.20
N LEU A 144 15.41 -6.11 -34.83
CA LEU A 144 16.08 -5.00 -34.15
C LEU A 144 15.14 -4.24 -33.21
N ALA A 145 13.87 -4.03 -33.59
CA ALA A 145 12.86 -3.41 -32.73
C ALA A 145 12.60 -4.27 -31.47
N LEU A 146 12.52 -5.60 -31.62
CA LEU A 146 12.42 -6.52 -30.48
C LEU A 146 13.66 -6.49 -29.58
N ALA A 147 14.86 -6.42 -30.15
CA ALA A 147 16.10 -6.27 -29.39
C ALA A 147 16.16 -4.92 -28.65
N SER A 148 15.76 -3.83 -29.31
CA SER A 148 15.63 -2.50 -28.71
C SER A 148 14.58 -2.49 -27.59
N ALA A 149 13.46 -3.21 -27.74
CA ALA A 149 12.50 -3.34 -26.65
C ALA A 149 13.12 -3.98 -25.40
N VAL A 150 14.04 -4.93 -25.56
CA VAL A 150 14.78 -5.56 -24.45
C VAL A 150 15.84 -4.63 -23.86
N PHE A 151 16.71 -4.05 -24.68
CA PHE A 151 17.88 -3.30 -24.22
C PHE A 151 17.59 -1.82 -23.93
N ASP A 152 16.71 -1.20 -24.71
CA ASP A 152 16.39 0.22 -24.59
C ASP A 152 15.07 0.47 -23.86
N SER A 153 14.04 -0.37 -24.01
CA SER A 153 12.73 -0.16 -23.33
C SER A 153 12.50 -1.05 -22.10
N ALA A 154 13.50 -1.84 -21.68
CA ALA A 154 13.43 -2.73 -20.51
C ALA A 154 12.24 -3.73 -20.51
N CYS A 155 11.86 -4.23 -21.69
CA CYS A 155 10.89 -5.30 -21.87
C CYS A 155 11.53 -6.68 -21.58
N LEU A 156 11.84 -6.94 -20.32
CA LEU A 156 12.68 -8.07 -19.88
C LEU A 156 11.91 -9.36 -19.58
N ALA A 157 10.63 -9.43 -19.90
CA ALA A 157 9.79 -10.60 -19.66
C ALA A 157 9.36 -11.25 -20.97
N ARG A 158 9.54 -12.57 -21.07
CA ARG A 158 9.18 -13.36 -22.27
C ARG A 158 7.75 -13.08 -22.75
N HIS A 159 6.78 -13.04 -21.83
CA HIS A 159 5.38 -12.86 -22.19
C HIS A 159 5.11 -11.46 -22.74
N ASP A 160 5.74 -10.44 -22.16
CA ASP A 160 5.53 -9.06 -22.57
C ASP A 160 6.23 -8.80 -23.91
N LEU A 161 7.39 -9.40 -24.14
CA LEU A 161 8.07 -9.35 -25.43
C LEU A 161 7.27 -10.06 -26.54
N ALA A 162 6.63 -11.19 -26.21
CA ALA A 162 5.72 -11.87 -27.13
C ALA A 162 4.46 -11.03 -27.45
N LEU A 163 3.91 -10.34 -26.45
CA LEU A 163 2.79 -9.41 -26.64
C LEU A 163 3.20 -8.19 -27.47
N PHE A 164 4.42 -7.68 -27.27
CA PHE A 164 4.97 -6.59 -28.08
C PHE A 164 5.19 -7.02 -29.54
N ALA A 165 5.68 -8.25 -29.77
CA ALA A 165 5.76 -8.80 -31.12
C ALA A 165 4.38 -8.91 -31.80
N ALA A 166 3.38 -9.42 -31.07
CA ALA A 166 2.00 -9.49 -31.58
C ALA A 166 1.40 -8.10 -31.82
N TRP A 167 1.71 -7.12 -30.97
CA TRP A 167 1.32 -5.72 -31.14
C TRP A 167 1.94 -5.11 -32.40
N MET A 168 3.23 -5.36 -32.67
CA MET A 168 3.88 -4.89 -33.90
C MET A 168 3.26 -5.52 -35.16
N ALA A 169 2.86 -6.80 -35.09
CA ALA A 169 2.25 -7.52 -36.20
C ALA A 169 0.86 -6.97 -36.59
N ASP A 170 0.14 -6.37 -35.64
CA ASP A 170 -1.17 -5.79 -35.85
C ASP A 170 -1.06 -4.31 -36.27
N PRO A 171 -1.34 -3.94 -37.54
CA PRO A 171 -1.23 -2.57 -38.01
C PRO A 171 -2.26 -1.61 -37.38
N ALA A 172 -3.33 -2.14 -36.77
CA ALA A 172 -4.34 -1.34 -36.07
C ALA A 172 -3.98 -1.08 -34.59
N ALA A 173 -2.87 -1.65 -34.10
CA ALA A 173 -2.52 -1.52 -32.69
C ALA A 173 -1.98 -0.12 -32.37
N SER A 174 -2.51 0.48 -31.30
CA SER A 174 -2.26 1.88 -30.96
C SER A 174 -0.93 2.11 -30.22
N VAL A 175 -0.29 3.24 -30.52
CA VAL A 175 0.73 3.91 -29.68
C VAL A 175 0.08 5.14 -29.08
N PHE A 176 0.11 5.25 -27.75
CA PHE A 176 -0.48 6.36 -27.04
C PHE A 176 0.56 7.44 -26.74
N GLU A 177 0.10 8.68 -26.76
CA GLU A 177 0.87 9.87 -26.38
C GLU A 177 0.04 10.75 -25.46
N ALA A 178 0.66 11.33 -24.45
CA ALA A 178 0.07 12.34 -23.59
C ALA A 178 1.16 13.34 -23.18
N PRO A 179 0.78 14.59 -22.83
CA PRO A 179 1.75 15.54 -22.28
C PRO A 179 2.44 14.99 -21.04
N ASP A 180 3.72 15.33 -20.88
CA ASP A 180 4.54 14.99 -19.72
C ASP A 180 4.81 13.48 -19.53
N LEU A 181 4.48 12.66 -20.53
CA LEU A 181 4.67 11.22 -20.53
C LEU A 181 5.38 10.74 -21.81
N PRO A 182 6.28 9.75 -21.70
CA PRO A 182 6.84 9.10 -22.88
C PRO A 182 5.75 8.31 -23.62
N PRO A 183 5.90 8.06 -24.93
CA PRO A 183 4.93 7.29 -25.69
C PRO A 183 4.86 5.84 -25.19
N TRP A 184 3.68 5.22 -25.21
CA TRP A 184 3.51 3.88 -24.68
C TRP A 184 2.55 3.00 -25.48
N VAL A 185 2.63 1.70 -25.20
CA VAL A 185 1.68 0.69 -25.67
C VAL A 185 1.14 -0.12 -24.48
N ASP A 186 -0.11 -0.56 -24.59
CA ASP A 186 -0.78 -1.35 -23.56
C ASP A 186 -0.71 -2.85 -23.92
N LEU A 187 0.07 -3.61 -23.16
CA LEU A 187 0.26 -5.05 -23.33
C LEU A 187 -0.74 -5.82 -22.46
N LYS A 188 -1.85 -6.23 -23.05
CA LYS A 188 -2.92 -6.99 -22.37
C LYS A 188 -2.65 -8.49 -22.40
N ARG A 189 -2.07 -9.05 -21.33
CA ARG A 189 -1.88 -10.49 -21.19
C ARG A 189 -3.21 -11.18 -20.92
N ARG A 190 -3.50 -12.27 -21.66
CA ARG A 190 -4.73 -13.07 -21.52
C ARG A 190 -4.44 -14.54 -21.28
N ALA A 191 -5.43 -15.26 -20.77
CA ALA A 191 -5.40 -16.72 -20.73
C ALA A 191 -5.44 -17.26 -22.17
N PRO A 192 -4.65 -18.29 -22.53
CA PRO A 192 -4.73 -18.90 -23.85
C PRO A 192 -6.17 -19.38 -24.12
N SER A 193 -6.71 -19.10 -25.31
CA SER A 193 -7.94 -19.74 -25.78
C SER A 193 -7.72 -21.26 -25.81
N ALA A 194 -8.60 -22.05 -25.19
CA ALA A 194 -8.50 -23.52 -25.26
C ALA A 194 -8.59 -23.95 -26.73
N ARG A 195 -7.47 -24.34 -27.31
CA ARG A 195 -7.43 -25.11 -28.55
C ARG A 195 -7.17 -26.56 -28.15
N GLY A 196 -8.23 -27.37 -28.09
CA GLY A 196 -8.18 -28.81 -27.78
C GLY A 196 -8.78 -29.21 -26.42
N ARG A 197 -8.93 -30.53 -26.19
CA ARG A 197 -9.49 -31.16 -24.97
C ARG A 197 -8.71 -30.87 -23.67
N GLY A 198 -7.64 -30.07 -23.71
CA GLY A 198 -6.91 -29.60 -22.54
C GLY A 198 -7.57 -28.33 -21.99
N GLY A 199 -8.01 -28.37 -20.72
CA GLY A 199 -8.71 -27.26 -20.07
C GLY A 199 -8.02 -25.90 -20.22
N ARG A 200 -8.84 -24.83 -20.31
CA ARG A 200 -8.39 -23.43 -20.34
C ARG A 200 -7.44 -23.18 -19.16
N ARG A 201 -6.15 -22.92 -19.43
CA ARG A 201 -5.20 -22.51 -18.38
C ARG A 201 -5.49 -21.05 -18.04
N LEU A 202 -6.33 -20.85 -17.02
CA LEU A 202 -6.75 -19.53 -16.57
C LEU A 202 -5.54 -18.69 -16.10
N LEU A 203 -5.59 -17.38 -16.36
CA LEU A 203 -4.69 -16.45 -15.67
C LEU A 203 -5.03 -16.51 -14.19
N ARG A 204 -4.01 -16.57 -13.32
CA ARG A 204 -4.26 -16.57 -11.87
C ARG A 204 -4.68 -15.20 -11.37
N LYS A 205 -4.25 -14.13 -12.06
CA LYS A 205 -4.53 -12.74 -11.72
C LYS A 205 -4.90 -11.94 -12.96
N ILE A 206 -5.91 -11.09 -12.86
CA ILE A 206 -6.30 -10.10 -13.86
C ILE A 206 -6.35 -8.72 -13.22
N SER A 207 -6.15 -7.65 -13.98
CA SER A 207 -6.19 -6.26 -13.52
C SER A 207 -7.30 -5.43 -14.13
N GLY A 208 -8.00 -5.98 -15.12
CA GLY A 208 -9.18 -5.40 -15.76
C GLY A 208 -9.82 -6.40 -16.71
N ALA A 209 -10.92 -6.01 -17.34
CA ALA A 209 -11.65 -6.82 -18.31
C ALA A 209 -12.18 -5.95 -19.46
N ASP A 210 -12.26 -6.53 -20.65
CA ASP A 210 -12.91 -5.93 -21.81
C ASP A 210 -13.73 -7.00 -22.57
N ALA A 211 -14.25 -6.67 -23.75
CA ALA A 211 -15.03 -7.61 -24.57
C ALA A 211 -14.30 -8.93 -24.91
N LYS A 212 -12.96 -8.97 -24.80
CA LYS A 212 -12.13 -10.18 -25.01
C LYS A 212 -11.85 -10.94 -23.70
N GLY A 213 -12.49 -10.55 -22.59
CA GLY A 213 -12.38 -11.14 -21.26
C GLY A 213 -11.37 -10.44 -20.34
N GLY A 214 -11.09 -11.05 -19.20
CA GLY A 214 -10.11 -10.55 -18.22
C GLY A 214 -8.67 -10.52 -18.77
N TYR A 215 -7.92 -9.47 -18.42
CA TYR A 215 -6.52 -9.30 -18.79
C TYR A 215 -5.67 -8.88 -17.60
N ALA A 216 -4.38 -9.19 -17.65
CA ALA A 216 -3.37 -8.55 -16.81
C ALA A 216 -2.63 -7.50 -17.65
N LEU A 217 -2.75 -6.23 -17.28
CA LEU A 217 -2.20 -5.11 -18.04
C LEU A 217 -0.77 -4.80 -17.62
N ARG A 218 0.09 -4.62 -18.62
CA ARG A 218 1.37 -3.94 -18.48
C ARG A 218 1.42 -2.79 -19.48
N ARG A 219 1.90 -1.64 -19.04
CA ARG A 219 2.21 -0.52 -19.94
C ARG A 219 3.69 -0.57 -20.30
N LEU A 220 4.01 -0.59 -21.59
CA LEU A 220 5.38 -0.50 -22.06
C LEU A 220 5.60 0.88 -22.66
N PHE A 221 6.34 1.72 -21.94
CA PHE A 221 6.81 3.00 -22.46
C PHE A 221 8.02 2.77 -23.36
N LEU A 222 7.97 3.30 -24.58
CA LEU A 222 8.93 3.03 -25.62
C LEU A 222 10.10 4.00 -25.54
N ALA A 223 11.32 3.47 -25.53
CA ALA A 223 12.51 4.28 -25.71
C ALA A 223 12.55 4.87 -27.13
N PRO A 224 13.21 6.02 -27.34
CA PRO A 224 13.23 6.72 -28.63
C PRO A 224 13.69 5.82 -29.78
N ARG A 225 14.75 5.03 -29.56
CA ARG A 225 15.26 4.07 -30.55
C ARG A 225 14.25 2.97 -30.86
N THR A 226 13.55 2.44 -29.85
CA THR A 226 12.52 1.43 -30.06
C THR A 226 11.38 2.00 -30.91
N LEU A 227 10.97 3.24 -30.63
CA LEU A 227 9.94 3.93 -31.39
C LEU A 227 10.36 4.18 -32.86
N ASP A 228 11.61 4.62 -33.10
CA ASP A 228 12.13 4.83 -34.45
C ASP A 228 12.18 3.53 -35.25
N LEU A 229 12.62 2.43 -34.64
CA LEU A 229 12.63 1.11 -35.30
C LEU A 229 11.23 0.62 -35.63
N VAL A 230 10.23 0.88 -34.77
CA VAL A 230 8.83 0.58 -35.08
C VAL A 230 8.32 1.43 -36.25
N ALA A 231 8.64 2.73 -36.28
CA ALA A 231 8.27 3.61 -37.40
C ALA A 231 8.89 3.15 -38.73
N ARG A 232 10.18 2.76 -38.72
CA ARG A 232 10.86 2.22 -39.91
C ARG A 232 10.25 0.89 -40.35
N HIS A 233 9.90 0.01 -39.42
CA HIS A 233 9.24 -1.26 -39.72
C HIS A 233 7.90 -1.06 -40.42
N ASP A 234 7.09 -0.11 -39.94
CA ASP A 234 5.80 0.19 -40.57
C ASP A 234 5.96 0.82 -41.96
N ALA A 235 6.99 1.64 -42.15
CA ALA A 235 7.30 2.27 -43.43
C ALA A 235 7.72 1.26 -44.51
N THR A 236 8.27 0.09 -44.13
CA THR A 236 8.61 -0.99 -45.07
C THR A 236 7.46 -1.97 -45.35
N GLY A 237 6.24 -1.68 -44.87
CA GLY A 237 5.08 -2.55 -45.01
C GLY A 237 4.96 -3.62 -43.91
N GLY A 238 5.91 -3.67 -42.98
CA GLY A 238 5.92 -4.57 -41.84
C GLY A 238 6.27 -6.03 -42.18
N ALA A 239 6.50 -6.83 -41.14
CA ALA A 239 6.77 -8.26 -41.23
C ALA A 239 5.80 -9.07 -40.36
N PRO A 240 4.47 -9.00 -40.63
CA PRO A 240 3.46 -9.58 -39.76
C PRO A 240 3.67 -11.08 -39.56
N ASP A 241 3.96 -11.86 -40.60
CA ASP A 241 4.16 -13.31 -40.50
C ASP A 241 5.35 -13.68 -39.59
N ALA A 242 6.47 -12.95 -39.71
CA ALA A 242 7.64 -13.19 -38.88
C ALA A 242 7.36 -12.86 -37.41
N LEU A 243 6.67 -11.75 -37.15
CA LEU A 243 6.27 -11.32 -35.82
C LEU A 243 5.21 -12.23 -35.19
N ASP A 244 4.24 -12.70 -35.96
CA ASP A 244 3.21 -13.65 -35.53
C ASP A 244 3.83 -15.00 -35.16
N ALA A 245 4.80 -15.45 -35.97
CA ALA A 245 5.57 -16.65 -35.69
C ALA A 245 6.40 -16.48 -34.42
N ALA A 246 7.06 -15.32 -34.24
CA ALA A 246 7.81 -14.97 -33.05
C ALA A 246 6.92 -14.96 -31.79
N ALA A 247 5.78 -14.26 -31.81
CA ALA A 247 4.86 -14.13 -30.69
C ALA A 247 4.37 -15.48 -30.13
N ARG A 248 4.30 -16.51 -30.97
CA ARG A 248 3.84 -17.85 -30.58
C ARG A 248 4.92 -18.71 -29.92
N ALA A 249 6.21 -18.45 -30.16
CA ALA A 249 7.28 -19.36 -29.75
C ALA A 249 8.59 -18.63 -29.32
N PRO A 250 9.18 -18.94 -28.15
CA PRO A 250 10.35 -18.23 -27.61
C PRO A 250 11.61 -18.32 -28.46
N ASP A 251 11.81 -19.49 -29.06
CA ASP A 251 12.90 -19.80 -29.96
C ASP A 251 12.76 -19.01 -31.27
N LYS A 252 11.54 -18.72 -31.73
CA LYS A 252 11.30 -17.87 -32.89
C LYS A 252 11.51 -16.39 -32.58
N LEU A 253 11.07 -15.93 -31.40
CA LEU A 253 11.43 -14.59 -30.87
C LEU A 253 12.94 -14.38 -30.87
N LEU A 254 13.68 -15.32 -30.28
CA LEU A 254 15.12 -15.23 -30.23
C LEU A 254 15.74 -15.30 -31.62
N ARG A 255 15.30 -16.21 -32.50
CA ARG A 255 15.85 -16.33 -33.85
C ARG A 255 15.68 -15.05 -34.65
N LEU A 256 14.51 -14.40 -34.58
CA LEU A 256 14.28 -13.13 -35.25
C LEU A 256 15.22 -12.03 -34.73
N MET A 257 15.37 -11.91 -33.41
CA MET A 257 16.28 -10.94 -32.80
C MET A 257 17.76 -11.23 -33.11
N ALA A 258 18.22 -12.45 -32.83
CA ALA A 258 19.60 -12.87 -32.97
C ALA A 258 20.05 -12.84 -34.43
N GLY A 259 19.19 -13.29 -35.36
CA GLY A 259 19.45 -13.20 -36.80
C GLY A 259 19.59 -11.75 -37.29
N SER A 260 18.81 -10.84 -36.72
CA SER A 260 18.87 -9.41 -37.08
C SER A 260 20.05 -8.66 -36.46
N CYS A 261 20.53 -9.11 -35.30
CA CYS A 261 21.68 -8.55 -34.60
C CYS A 261 23.02 -9.21 -34.99
N GLY A 262 23.01 -10.39 -35.60
CA GLY A 262 24.22 -11.20 -35.81
C GLY A 262 24.75 -11.88 -34.55
N CYS A 263 23.87 -12.22 -33.59
CA CYS A 263 24.26 -12.86 -32.33
C CYS A 263 24.52 -14.37 -32.49
N SER A 264 25.29 -14.94 -31.54
CA SER A 264 25.60 -16.39 -31.50
C SER A 264 24.36 -17.30 -31.44
N ALA A 265 24.45 -18.45 -32.11
CA ALA A 265 23.41 -19.48 -32.17
C ALA A 265 23.16 -20.20 -30.82
N ASP A 266 24.11 -20.14 -29.88
CA ASP A 266 24.02 -20.86 -28.59
C ASP A 266 23.20 -20.11 -27.52
N LEU A 267 22.67 -18.94 -27.86
CA LEU A 267 21.88 -18.13 -26.94
C LEU A 267 20.48 -18.74 -26.74
N THR A 268 19.91 -18.62 -25.54
CA THR A 268 18.47 -18.89 -25.32
C THR A 268 17.78 -17.62 -24.84
N LEU A 269 16.47 -17.49 -25.10
CA LEU A 269 15.73 -16.28 -24.72
C LEU A 269 15.77 -16.06 -23.19
N SER A 270 15.73 -17.13 -22.40
CA SER A 270 15.85 -17.04 -20.94
C SER A 270 17.23 -16.51 -20.53
N VAL A 271 18.31 -17.00 -21.16
CA VAL A 271 19.67 -16.52 -20.90
C VAL A 271 19.80 -15.05 -21.23
N LEU A 272 19.32 -14.64 -22.41
CA LEU A 272 19.34 -13.25 -22.86
C LEU A 272 18.59 -12.33 -21.89
N LEU A 273 17.33 -12.63 -21.57
CA LEU A 273 16.51 -11.75 -20.71
C LEU A 273 17.06 -11.65 -19.28
N ARG A 274 17.59 -12.76 -18.74
CA ARG A 274 18.24 -12.75 -17.41
C ARG A 274 19.53 -11.95 -17.43
N GLY A 275 20.37 -12.15 -18.44
CA GLY A 275 21.61 -11.38 -18.61
C GLY A 275 21.35 -9.90 -18.86
N ALA A 276 20.31 -9.53 -19.63
CA ALA A 276 19.87 -8.15 -19.84
C ALA A 276 19.38 -7.50 -18.53
N THR A 277 18.69 -8.26 -17.67
CA THR A 277 18.33 -7.79 -16.32
C THR A 277 19.58 -7.49 -15.48
N LEU A 278 20.63 -8.33 -15.57
CA LEU A 278 21.89 -8.11 -14.86
C LEU A 278 22.68 -6.94 -15.44
N LEU A 279 22.66 -6.76 -16.77
CA LEU A 279 23.25 -5.60 -17.45
C LEU A 279 22.67 -4.29 -16.92
N LEU A 280 21.35 -4.23 -16.73
CA LEU A 280 20.70 -3.06 -16.15
C LEU A 280 21.15 -2.79 -14.72
N GLN A 281 21.28 -3.84 -13.89
CA GLN A 281 21.70 -3.68 -12.49
C GLN A 281 23.13 -3.16 -12.33
N ILE A 282 24.03 -3.42 -13.29
CA ILE A 282 25.41 -2.94 -13.25
C ILE A 282 25.62 -1.63 -14.00
N ARG A 283 24.60 -1.12 -14.69
CA ARG A 283 24.67 0.14 -15.40
C ARG A 283 25.01 1.24 -14.39
N ARG A 284 25.97 2.11 -14.72
CA ARG A 284 26.27 3.27 -13.87
C ARG A 284 25.03 4.16 -13.82
N GLY A 285 24.52 4.44 -12.62
CA GLY A 285 23.23 5.12 -12.45
C GLY A 285 22.01 4.29 -12.85
N GLY A 286 22.17 2.96 -12.96
CA GLY A 286 21.10 2.02 -13.26
C GLY A 286 20.12 1.80 -12.11
N PRO A 287 19.03 1.05 -12.36
CA PRO A 287 18.01 0.76 -11.36
C PRO A 287 18.56 -0.05 -10.19
N ASP A 288 17.94 0.15 -9.02
CA ASP A 288 18.11 -0.79 -7.93
C ASP A 288 17.55 -2.19 -8.26
N HIS A 289 17.84 -3.15 -7.39
CA HIS A 289 17.41 -4.53 -7.59
C HIS A 289 15.88 -4.66 -7.72
N THR A 290 15.10 -3.91 -6.95
CA THR A 290 13.63 -3.97 -6.99
C THR A 290 13.10 -3.49 -8.33
N MET A 291 13.60 -2.35 -8.83
CA MET A 291 13.22 -1.82 -10.14
C MET A 291 13.60 -2.77 -11.29
N ALA A 292 14.76 -3.41 -11.22
CA ALA A 292 15.15 -4.44 -12.18
C ALA A 292 14.24 -5.69 -12.12
N LEU A 293 13.80 -6.10 -10.92
CA LEU A 293 12.85 -7.21 -10.77
C LEU A 293 11.47 -6.87 -11.33
N LEU A 294 11.01 -5.63 -11.17
CA LEU A 294 9.75 -5.14 -11.76
C LEU A 294 9.81 -5.17 -13.29
N ALA A 295 10.88 -4.63 -13.88
CA ALA A 295 11.09 -4.67 -15.33
C ALA A 295 11.08 -6.10 -15.90
N ALA A 296 11.65 -7.05 -15.16
CA ALA A 296 11.72 -8.47 -15.48
C ALA A 296 10.47 -9.29 -15.11
N ARG A 297 9.41 -8.67 -14.55
CA ARG A 297 8.20 -9.34 -14.03
C ARG A 297 8.50 -10.46 -13.03
N ARG A 298 9.60 -10.32 -12.30
CA ARG A 298 9.96 -11.19 -11.16
C ARG A 298 9.37 -10.68 -9.85
N MET A 299 8.92 -9.43 -9.84
CA MET A 299 7.99 -8.86 -8.90
C MET A 299 6.74 -8.48 -9.70
N GLU A 300 5.55 -8.87 -9.22
CA GLU A 300 4.31 -8.56 -9.91
C GLU A 300 3.90 -7.10 -9.67
N SER A 301 3.35 -6.49 -10.72
CA SER A 301 2.75 -5.16 -10.73
C SER A 301 1.67 -5.12 -11.80
N PHE A 302 0.76 -4.16 -11.74
CA PHE A 302 -0.26 -4.00 -12.78
C PHE A 302 -0.42 -2.52 -13.11
N ALA A 303 -0.44 -2.20 -14.40
CA ALA A 303 -0.65 -0.83 -14.82
C ALA A 303 -2.08 -0.38 -14.51
N ALA A 304 -2.26 0.93 -14.33
CA ALA A 304 -3.59 1.52 -14.22
C ALA A 304 -4.48 1.15 -15.43
N THR A 305 -5.76 0.84 -15.17
CA THR A 305 -6.70 0.50 -16.24
C THR A 305 -6.76 1.60 -17.30
N PRO A 306 -6.94 1.27 -18.60
CA PRO A 306 -6.99 2.28 -19.65
C PRO A 306 -8.06 3.35 -19.39
N GLU A 307 -9.19 2.96 -18.81
CA GLU A 307 -10.32 3.85 -18.50
C GLU A 307 -9.93 4.88 -17.43
N SER A 308 -9.35 4.42 -16.31
CA SER A 308 -8.92 5.31 -15.23
C SER A 308 -7.73 6.18 -15.63
N TRP A 309 -6.83 5.66 -16.47
CA TRP A 309 -5.72 6.40 -17.05
C TRP A 309 -6.22 7.52 -17.99
N SER A 310 -7.22 7.21 -18.82
CA SER A 310 -7.83 8.20 -19.72
C SER A 310 -8.51 9.32 -18.96
N ILE A 311 -9.28 9.00 -17.91
CA ILE A 311 -9.93 10.00 -17.06
C ILE A 311 -8.91 10.92 -16.39
N LEU A 312 -7.83 10.36 -15.84
CA LEU A 312 -6.76 11.16 -15.24
C LEU A 312 -6.13 12.16 -16.24
N LEU A 313 -5.94 11.72 -17.48
CA LEU A 313 -5.26 12.53 -18.50
C LEU A 313 -6.18 13.53 -19.18
N GLN A 314 -7.42 13.15 -19.45
CA GLN A 314 -8.40 13.90 -20.25
C GLN A 314 -9.50 14.54 -19.41
N GLY A 315 -9.56 14.29 -18.10
CA GLY A 315 -10.67 14.66 -17.23
C GLY A 315 -11.86 13.69 -17.35
N PRO A 316 -12.77 13.70 -16.36
CA PRO A 316 -13.99 12.89 -16.42
C PRO A 316 -14.93 13.40 -17.52
N ALA A 317 -15.73 12.50 -18.08
CA ALA A 317 -16.89 12.88 -18.89
C ALA A 317 -17.82 13.83 -18.10
N ALA A 318 -18.62 14.63 -18.80
CA ALA A 318 -19.49 15.65 -18.19
C ALA A 318 -20.23 15.07 -16.96
N PRO A 319 -20.25 15.82 -15.84
CA PRO A 319 -20.75 15.28 -14.59
C PRO A 319 -22.19 14.85 -14.68
N ASP A 320 -22.47 13.70 -14.09
CA ASP A 320 -23.84 13.36 -13.73
C ASP A 320 -24.25 14.24 -12.53
N THR A 321 -24.92 15.36 -12.84
CA THR A 321 -25.42 16.33 -11.85
C THR A 321 -26.74 15.89 -11.22
N ALA A 322 -27.18 14.65 -11.42
CA ALA A 322 -28.37 14.14 -10.76
C ALA A 322 -28.24 14.34 -9.24
N ALA A 323 -29.22 15.04 -8.66
CA ALA A 323 -29.31 15.22 -7.22
C ALA A 323 -29.58 13.84 -6.59
N SER A 324 -28.64 13.34 -5.79
CA SER A 324 -28.86 12.13 -5.01
C SER A 324 -29.86 12.41 -3.89
N ALA A 325 -30.62 11.40 -3.48
CA ALA A 325 -31.38 11.47 -2.24
C ALA A 325 -30.44 11.86 -1.09
N PRO A 326 -30.87 12.73 -0.15
CA PRO A 326 -30.05 13.10 0.98
C PRO A 326 -29.68 11.88 1.81
N VAL A 327 -28.41 11.77 2.19
CA VAL A 327 -27.93 10.70 3.07
C VAL A 327 -28.42 10.96 4.48
N ASP A 328 -29.12 10.01 5.08
CA ASP A 328 -29.48 10.10 6.50
C ASP A 328 -28.24 9.94 7.38
N ALA A 329 -27.81 11.04 7.99
CA ALA A 329 -26.62 11.10 8.83
C ALA A 329 -26.70 10.20 10.07
N SER A 330 -27.91 9.85 10.54
CA SER A 330 -28.07 8.94 11.68
C SER A 330 -27.55 7.53 11.35
N THR A 331 -27.64 7.12 10.07
CA THR A 331 -27.14 5.83 9.60
C THR A 331 -25.61 5.76 9.52
N LEU A 332 -24.92 6.90 9.56
CA LEU A 332 -23.45 6.96 9.56
C LEU A 332 -22.84 6.70 10.93
N LEU A 333 -23.66 6.68 11.99
CA LEU A 333 -23.23 6.39 13.35
C LEU A 333 -23.10 4.88 13.55
N ASN A 334 -22.12 4.47 14.34
CA ASN A 334 -22.07 3.10 14.83
C ASN A 334 -23.11 2.95 15.98
N PRO A 335 -24.19 2.16 15.82
CA PRO A 335 -25.33 2.15 16.76
C PRO A 335 -24.99 1.59 18.14
N SER A 336 -23.89 0.85 18.27
CA SER A 336 -23.39 0.31 19.52
C SER A 336 -22.15 1.07 19.98
N GLY A 337 -22.35 1.97 20.96
CA GLY A 337 -21.26 2.48 21.80
C GLY A 337 -20.58 1.40 22.65
N GLU A 338 -21.02 0.14 22.55
CA GLU A 338 -20.33 -1.01 23.11
C GLU A 338 -19.08 -1.32 22.28
N SER A 339 -17.93 -1.06 22.89
CA SER A 339 -16.67 -1.60 22.39
C SER A 339 -16.82 -3.12 22.24
N PRO A 340 -16.44 -3.74 21.11
CA PRO A 340 -16.17 -5.18 21.13
C PRO A 340 -15.17 -5.42 22.27
N PRO A 341 -15.41 -6.40 23.15
CA PRO A 341 -14.63 -6.57 24.36
C PRO A 341 -13.14 -6.55 24.03
N ALA A 342 -12.42 -5.62 24.67
CA ALA A 342 -10.99 -5.52 24.53
C ALA A 342 -10.36 -6.86 24.93
N ALA A 343 -9.64 -7.47 23.97
CA ALA A 343 -8.98 -8.77 24.07
C ALA A 343 -9.89 -10.00 24.11
N ALA A 344 -10.55 -10.32 22.99
CA ALA A 344 -10.65 -11.73 22.62
C ALA A 344 -9.23 -12.21 22.27
N ARG A 345 -8.72 -13.20 23.00
CA ARG A 345 -7.48 -13.91 22.63
C ARG A 345 -7.61 -14.38 21.17
N PRO A 346 -6.52 -14.48 20.39
CA PRO A 346 -6.61 -15.16 19.10
C PRO A 346 -7.25 -16.53 19.34
N ALA A 347 -8.31 -16.87 18.59
CA ALA A 347 -9.11 -18.06 18.87
C ALA A 347 -8.34 -19.40 18.91
N PRO A 348 -7.11 -19.57 18.36
CA PRO A 348 -6.27 -20.74 18.64
C PRO A 348 -5.95 -20.97 20.14
N ASP A 349 -6.04 -19.93 20.97
CA ASP A 349 -5.84 -20.01 22.43
C ASP A 349 -7.16 -20.17 23.21
N ASP A 350 -8.30 -20.24 22.51
CA ASP A 350 -9.62 -20.46 23.10
C ASP A 350 -9.83 -21.97 23.40
N PRO A 351 -10.29 -22.35 24.61
CA PRO A 351 -10.63 -23.75 24.92
C PRO A 351 -11.57 -24.40 23.90
N ALA A 352 -12.49 -23.64 23.29
CA ALA A 352 -13.41 -24.13 22.27
C ALA A 352 -12.70 -24.53 20.98
N PHE A 353 -11.59 -23.87 20.59
CA PHE A 353 -10.79 -24.30 19.45
C PHE A 353 -10.12 -25.65 19.71
N PHE A 354 -9.56 -25.86 20.90
CA PHE A 354 -9.01 -27.16 21.29
C PHE A 354 -10.08 -28.25 21.35
N GLN A 355 -11.30 -27.94 21.79
CA GLN A 355 -12.42 -28.88 21.78
C GLN A 355 -12.82 -29.27 20.35
N LEU A 356 -12.90 -28.31 19.42
CA LEU A 356 -13.16 -28.58 17.99
C LEU A 356 -12.06 -29.46 17.40
N HIS A 357 -10.80 -29.11 17.65
CA HIS A 357 -9.65 -29.84 17.14
C HIS A 357 -9.60 -31.27 17.71
N ALA A 358 -9.87 -31.44 19.00
CA ALA A 358 -9.96 -32.73 19.67
C ALA A 358 -11.09 -33.60 19.11
N ALA A 359 -12.28 -33.04 18.88
CA ALA A 359 -13.41 -33.73 18.28
C ALA A 359 -13.07 -34.28 16.88
N LEU A 360 -12.30 -33.51 16.10
CA LEU A 360 -11.85 -33.87 14.76
C LEU A 360 -10.70 -34.88 14.76
N SER A 361 -9.91 -34.98 15.84
CA SER A 361 -8.79 -35.92 15.94
C SER A 361 -9.22 -37.37 16.25
N THR A 362 -8.46 -38.36 15.76
CA THR A 362 -8.52 -39.73 16.30
C THR A 362 -7.78 -39.67 17.62
N SER A 363 -8.49 -39.98 18.71
CA SER A 363 -7.99 -39.98 20.08
C SER A 363 -6.51 -40.36 20.18
N GLN A 364 -5.75 -39.48 20.84
CA GLN A 364 -4.45 -39.82 21.40
C GLN A 364 -4.58 -41.14 22.16
N ARG A 365 -3.62 -42.04 21.92
CA ARG A 365 -3.26 -43.16 22.76
C ARG A 365 -3.52 -42.83 24.24
N ALA A 366 -4.46 -43.51 24.89
CA ALA A 366 -4.23 -43.87 26.27
C ALA A 366 -2.99 -44.76 26.23
N ARG A 367 -1.84 -44.24 26.69
CA ARG A 367 -0.50 -44.87 26.64
C ARG A 367 -0.37 -46.18 27.44
N GLY A 368 -1.45 -46.93 27.66
CA GLY A 368 -1.47 -48.12 28.50
C GLY A 368 -1.64 -49.46 27.77
N ASP A 369 -2.16 -49.49 26.53
CA ASP A 369 -2.46 -50.75 25.84
C ASP A 369 -2.15 -50.68 24.34
N LEU A 370 -1.29 -51.59 23.87
CA LEU A 370 -0.85 -51.73 22.48
C LEU A 370 -1.68 -52.79 21.71
N THR A 371 -2.71 -53.37 22.33
CA THR A 371 -3.47 -54.49 21.76
C THR A 371 -4.86 -54.10 21.24
N THR A 372 -5.31 -52.87 21.47
CA THR A 372 -6.62 -52.41 20.98
C THR A 372 -6.53 -51.98 19.50
N PRO A 373 -7.31 -52.57 18.57
CA PRO A 373 -7.29 -52.16 17.17
C PRO A 373 -7.80 -50.73 17.00
N ASP A 374 -7.17 -49.96 16.09
CA ASP A 374 -7.56 -48.58 15.76
C ASP A 374 -9.02 -48.52 15.29
N VAL A 375 -9.92 -48.05 16.16
CA VAL A 375 -11.32 -47.83 15.78
C VAL A 375 -11.37 -46.61 14.86
N LYS A 376 -11.60 -46.86 13.56
CA LYS A 376 -11.76 -45.83 12.55
C LYS A 376 -12.90 -44.88 12.94
N LEU A 377 -12.61 -43.59 13.05
CA LEU A 377 -13.63 -42.57 13.27
C LEU A 377 -14.59 -42.52 12.06
N THR A 378 -15.84 -42.94 12.26
CA THR A 378 -16.88 -42.91 11.24
C THR A 378 -17.49 -41.51 11.12
N ALA A 379 -18.15 -41.20 9.99
CA ALA A 379 -18.83 -39.93 9.80
C ALA A 379 -19.90 -39.70 10.88
N GLY A 380 -20.74 -40.70 11.17
CA GLY A 380 -21.75 -40.62 12.23
C GLY A 380 -21.15 -40.39 13.62
N ALA A 381 -20.03 -41.06 13.95
CA ALA A 381 -19.36 -40.82 15.24
C ALA A 381 -18.78 -39.40 15.35
N LEU A 382 -18.25 -38.85 14.26
CA LEU A 382 -17.77 -37.47 14.23
C LEU A 382 -18.92 -36.45 14.32
N VAL A 383 -20.03 -36.68 13.62
CA VAL A 383 -21.25 -35.86 13.73
C VAL A 383 -21.73 -35.79 15.18
N SER A 384 -21.85 -36.93 15.86
CA SER A 384 -22.27 -36.97 17.26
C SER A 384 -21.32 -36.19 18.17
N ARG A 385 -20.01 -36.30 17.94
CA ARG A 385 -19.00 -35.53 18.69
C ARG A 385 -19.13 -34.01 18.46
N LEU A 386 -19.32 -33.59 17.22
CA LEU A 386 -19.47 -32.17 16.87
C LEU A 386 -20.77 -31.57 17.44
N LYS A 387 -21.88 -32.32 17.42
CA LYS A 387 -23.16 -31.91 18.01
C LYS A 387 -23.13 -31.85 19.54
N ALA A 388 -22.29 -32.67 20.18
CA ALA A 388 -22.13 -32.71 21.63
C ALA A 388 -21.21 -31.60 22.20
N LEU A 389 -20.65 -30.72 21.37
CA LEU A 389 -19.81 -29.61 21.83
C LEU A 389 -20.67 -28.59 22.63
N PRO A 390 -20.25 -28.17 23.83
CA PRO A 390 -21.06 -27.36 24.75
C PRO A 390 -21.03 -25.87 24.38
N TRP A 391 -21.32 -25.56 23.12
CA TRP A 391 -21.16 -24.22 22.56
C TRP A 391 -22.48 -23.44 22.53
N SER A 392 -22.39 -22.15 22.78
CA SER A 392 -23.52 -21.22 22.88
C SER A 392 -23.27 -19.96 22.05
N ASP A 393 -24.14 -18.96 22.15
CA ASP A 393 -23.95 -17.63 21.54
C ASP A 393 -22.73 -16.87 22.07
N ALA A 394 -22.16 -17.29 23.21
CA ALA A 394 -20.92 -16.73 23.73
C ALA A 394 -19.66 -17.31 23.06
N THR A 395 -19.79 -18.41 22.30
CA THR A 395 -18.66 -19.00 21.56
C THR A 395 -18.34 -18.16 20.32
N PRO A 396 -17.06 -17.86 20.02
CA PRO A 396 -16.69 -17.05 18.86
C PRO A 396 -17.34 -17.51 17.56
N SER A 397 -17.92 -16.57 16.80
CA SER A 397 -18.68 -16.83 15.58
C SER A 397 -17.90 -17.69 14.58
N CYS A 398 -16.58 -17.47 14.45
CA CYS A 398 -15.72 -18.25 13.57
C CYS A 398 -15.66 -19.74 13.94
N LEU A 399 -15.70 -20.10 15.23
CA LEU A 399 -15.68 -21.49 15.68
C LEU A 399 -17.01 -22.16 15.43
N ARG A 400 -18.11 -21.47 15.75
CA ARG A 400 -19.48 -21.95 15.48
C ARG A 400 -19.66 -22.22 13.98
N LEU A 401 -19.24 -21.28 13.15
CA LEU A 401 -19.28 -21.40 11.69
C LEU A 401 -18.46 -22.61 11.20
N LEU A 402 -17.25 -22.82 11.72
CA LEU A 402 -16.43 -23.97 11.35
C LEU A 402 -17.08 -25.32 11.72
N ARG A 403 -17.71 -25.42 12.90
CA ARG A 403 -18.44 -26.63 13.29
C ARG A 403 -19.63 -26.86 12.39
N ASP A 404 -20.44 -25.83 12.16
CA ASP A 404 -21.65 -25.95 11.35
C ASP A 404 -21.30 -26.32 9.91
N TRP A 405 -20.20 -25.77 9.37
CA TRP A 405 -19.68 -26.17 8.07
C TRP A 405 -19.14 -27.60 8.08
N CYS A 406 -18.43 -28.04 9.12
CA CYS A 406 -18.00 -29.44 9.24
C CYS A 406 -19.20 -30.41 9.27
N LEU A 407 -20.29 -30.05 9.96
CA LEU A 407 -21.54 -30.81 9.96
C LEU A 407 -22.17 -30.83 8.57
N HIS A 408 -22.25 -29.70 7.89
CA HIS A 408 -22.73 -29.62 6.50
C HIS A 408 -21.90 -30.50 5.54
N LEU A 409 -20.58 -30.49 5.66
CA LEU A 409 -19.72 -31.33 4.83
C LEU A 409 -19.95 -32.83 5.08
N LEU A 410 -20.28 -33.23 6.30
CA LEU A 410 -20.52 -34.63 6.68
C LEU A 410 -21.94 -35.10 6.37
N GLU A 411 -22.95 -34.29 6.66
CA GLU A 411 -24.38 -34.64 6.57
C GLU A 411 -25.05 -34.19 5.27
N GLY A 412 -24.55 -33.10 4.65
CA GLY A 412 -25.13 -32.53 3.42
C GLY A 412 -24.35 -32.87 2.15
N GLU A 413 -23.01 -32.90 2.22
CA GLU A 413 -22.14 -33.21 1.06
C GLU A 413 -21.53 -34.62 1.06
N ASP A 414 -21.87 -35.46 2.04
CA ASP A 414 -21.35 -36.83 2.24
C ASP A 414 -19.81 -36.94 2.15
N LYS A 415 -19.08 -35.92 2.61
CA LYS A 415 -17.62 -35.94 2.57
C LYS A 415 -17.05 -36.95 3.56
N ALA A 416 -16.03 -37.67 3.13
CA ALA A 416 -15.25 -38.51 4.02
C ALA A 416 -14.58 -37.70 5.16
N VAL A 417 -14.51 -38.30 6.35
CA VAL A 417 -13.89 -37.72 7.56
C VAL A 417 -12.48 -37.15 7.30
N ASN A 418 -11.68 -37.83 6.47
CA ASN A 418 -10.33 -37.35 6.10
C ASN A 418 -10.35 -36.05 5.28
N SER A 419 -11.37 -35.84 4.45
CA SER A 419 -11.54 -34.59 3.70
C SER A 419 -11.87 -33.43 4.64
N VAL A 420 -12.80 -33.64 5.57
CA VAL A 420 -13.19 -32.64 6.59
C VAL A 420 -12.00 -32.27 7.46
N ARG A 421 -11.22 -33.26 7.93
CA ARG A 421 -9.97 -33.03 8.67
C ARG A 421 -8.97 -32.21 7.88
N ARG A 422 -8.79 -32.52 6.59
CA ARG A 422 -7.87 -31.80 5.71
C ARG A 422 -8.33 -30.36 5.47
N TYR A 423 -9.64 -30.12 5.39
CA TYR A 423 -10.17 -28.77 5.26
C TYR A 423 -9.92 -28.00 6.54
N HIS A 424 -10.29 -28.55 7.70
CA HIS A 424 -10.02 -27.94 8.99
C HIS A 424 -8.51 -27.67 9.22
N SER A 425 -7.61 -28.59 8.85
CA SER A 425 -6.17 -28.34 8.97
C SER A 425 -5.65 -27.26 8.01
N THR A 426 -6.34 -27.03 6.88
CA THR A 426 -5.97 -26.01 5.90
C THR A 426 -6.38 -24.62 6.38
N LEU A 427 -7.63 -24.43 6.82
CA LEU A 427 -8.15 -23.10 7.21
C LEU A 427 -8.31 -22.86 8.71
N GLY A 428 -8.54 -23.88 9.54
CA GLY A 428 -9.09 -23.71 10.89
C GLY A 428 -8.26 -22.76 11.75
N ALA A 429 -6.95 -23.00 11.86
CA ALA A 429 -6.06 -22.13 12.61
C ALA A 429 -5.93 -20.73 11.97
N ALA A 430 -5.65 -20.66 10.66
CA ALA A 430 -5.43 -19.39 9.95
C ALA A 430 -6.67 -18.48 9.94
N PHE A 431 -7.86 -19.07 9.80
CA PHE A 431 -9.12 -18.36 9.86
C PHE A 431 -9.43 -17.90 11.28
N CYS A 432 -9.32 -18.78 12.28
CA CYS A 432 -9.61 -18.44 13.68
C CYS A 432 -8.62 -17.44 14.29
N ASP A 433 -7.35 -17.48 13.88
CA ASP A 433 -6.34 -16.51 14.32
C ASP A 433 -6.74 -15.06 14.01
N VAL A 434 -7.43 -14.88 12.88
CA VAL A 434 -7.88 -13.57 12.40
C VAL A 434 -9.33 -13.28 12.78
N ALA A 435 -10.23 -14.23 12.58
CA ALA A 435 -11.67 -14.06 12.77
C ALA A 435 -12.13 -14.24 14.23
N GLY A 436 -11.24 -14.67 15.13
CA GLY A 436 -11.57 -14.99 16.52
C GLY A 436 -12.20 -13.86 17.33
N ALA A 437 -11.90 -12.61 16.98
CA ALA A 437 -12.44 -11.42 17.62
C ALA A 437 -13.63 -10.78 16.86
N VAL A 438 -14.03 -11.36 15.72
CA VAL A 438 -15.01 -10.79 14.80
C VAL A 438 -16.35 -11.50 14.95
N ARG A 439 -17.41 -10.73 15.21
CA ARG A 439 -18.80 -11.20 15.08
C ARG A 439 -19.14 -11.26 13.60
N LEU A 440 -19.14 -12.46 13.04
CA LEU A 440 -19.27 -12.67 11.59
C LEU A 440 -20.69 -12.35 11.09
N GLU A 441 -21.69 -12.46 11.95
CA GLU A 441 -23.09 -12.17 11.69
C GLU A 441 -23.33 -10.68 11.41
N ASP A 442 -22.43 -9.81 11.90
CA ASP A 442 -22.50 -8.36 11.72
C ASP A 442 -21.64 -7.88 10.52
N CYS A 443 -20.98 -8.82 9.81
CA CYS A 443 -20.07 -8.49 8.72
C CYS A 443 -20.80 -8.33 7.40
N ASP A 444 -20.43 -7.30 6.66
CA ASP A 444 -20.88 -7.06 5.29
C ASP A 444 -19.88 -7.58 4.25
N GLY A 445 -20.21 -7.45 2.95
CA GLY A 445 -19.34 -7.93 1.87
C GLY A 445 -17.92 -7.34 1.93
N ASP A 446 -17.78 -6.03 2.15
CA ASP A 446 -16.47 -5.38 2.26
C ASP A 446 -15.69 -5.84 3.51
N ALA A 447 -16.35 -6.06 4.65
CA ALA A 447 -15.72 -6.61 5.85
C ALA A 447 -15.27 -8.06 5.64
N PHE A 448 -16.04 -8.87 4.90
CA PHE A 448 -15.60 -10.20 4.49
C PHE A 448 -14.44 -10.14 3.49
N GLU A 449 -14.48 -9.21 2.52
CA GLU A 449 -13.35 -8.97 1.63
C GLU A 449 -12.08 -8.63 2.45
N GLU A 450 -12.22 -7.76 3.44
CA GLU A 450 -11.12 -7.35 4.32
C GLU A 450 -10.63 -8.50 5.21
N LEU A 451 -11.55 -9.26 5.83
CA LEU A 451 -11.28 -10.39 6.71
C LEU A 451 -10.51 -11.48 5.95
N TYR A 452 -11.00 -11.90 4.79
CA TYR A 452 -10.35 -12.93 4.00
C TYR A 452 -9.03 -12.45 3.40
N THR A 453 -8.95 -11.18 2.98
CA THR A 453 -7.66 -10.61 2.57
C THR A 453 -6.67 -10.66 3.72
N LEU A 454 -7.11 -10.37 4.95
CA LEU A 454 -6.27 -10.47 6.14
C LEU A 454 -5.78 -11.90 6.38
N VAL A 455 -6.69 -12.88 6.43
CA VAL A 455 -6.35 -14.31 6.59
C VAL A 455 -5.29 -14.76 5.57
N LEU A 456 -5.37 -14.24 4.34
CA LEU A 456 -4.45 -14.59 3.26
C LEU A 456 -3.12 -13.81 3.33
N GLU A 457 -3.12 -12.58 3.82
CA GLU A 457 -1.92 -11.74 3.96
C GLU A 457 -1.07 -12.11 5.19
N THR A 458 -1.67 -12.61 6.27
CA THR A 458 -0.95 -13.06 7.47
C THR A 458 -0.41 -14.48 7.36
N ASP A 459 -0.94 -15.27 6.43
CA ASP A 459 -0.50 -16.64 6.21
C ASP A 459 0.93 -16.69 5.64
N GLN A 460 1.87 -17.23 6.41
CA GLN A 460 3.28 -17.31 6.00
C GLN A 460 3.62 -18.56 5.17
N ARG A 461 2.64 -19.40 4.82
CA ARG A 461 2.87 -20.64 4.07
C ARG A 461 3.15 -20.34 2.60
N SER A 462 3.53 -21.38 1.83
CA SER A 462 3.86 -21.22 0.42
C SER A 462 2.67 -20.70 -0.41
N ALA A 463 2.95 -20.07 -1.56
CA ALA A 463 1.89 -19.59 -2.47
C ALA A 463 0.89 -20.68 -2.90
N LEU A 464 1.33 -21.94 -2.95
CA LEU A 464 0.44 -23.09 -3.22
C LEU A 464 -0.51 -23.36 -2.06
N GLU A 465 -0.02 -23.26 -0.82
CA GLU A 465 -0.82 -23.46 0.39
C GLU A 465 -1.78 -22.29 0.62
N GLN A 466 -1.34 -21.05 0.39
CA GLN A 466 -2.21 -19.87 0.39
C GLN A 466 -3.33 -19.98 -0.66
N SER A 467 -3.03 -20.54 -1.85
CA SER A 467 -4.05 -20.81 -2.87
C SER A 467 -5.09 -21.83 -2.40
N ARG A 468 -4.68 -22.86 -1.67
CA ARG A 468 -5.61 -23.84 -1.08
C ARG A 468 -6.43 -23.23 0.05
N LEU A 469 -5.81 -22.41 0.91
CA LEU A 469 -6.50 -21.65 1.95
C LEU A 469 -7.59 -20.76 1.34
N ARG A 470 -7.26 -19.99 0.30
CA ARG A 470 -8.22 -19.15 -0.43
C ARG A 470 -9.40 -19.95 -0.96
N GLY A 471 -9.13 -21.10 -1.59
CA GLY A 471 -10.19 -21.98 -2.10
C GLY A 471 -11.11 -22.51 -0.99
N ARG A 472 -10.56 -22.83 0.19
CA ARG A 472 -11.38 -23.28 1.35
C ARG A 472 -12.16 -22.15 2.00
N LEU A 473 -11.61 -20.94 2.06
CA LEU A 473 -12.36 -19.75 2.50
C LEU A 473 -13.55 -19.50 1.57
N GLY A 474 -13.37 -19.65 0.25
CA GLY A 474 -14.46 -19.52 -0.72
C GLY A 474 -15.58 -20.53 -0.50
N MET A 475 -15.23 -21.78 -0.17
CA MET A 475 -16.24 -22.80 0.15
C MET A 475 -16.96 -22.53 1.48
N LEU A 476 -16.22 -22.11 2.51
CA LEU A 476 -16.80 -21.75 3.80
C LEU A 476 -17.78 -20.59 3.65
N HIS A 477 -17.39 -19.55 2.92
CA HIS A 477 -18.21 -18.37 2.69
C HIS A 477 -19.49 -18.70 1.92
N ARG A 478 -19.37 -19.50 0.85
CA ARG A 478 -20.55 -19.93 0.08
C ARG A 478 -21.55 -20.70 0.94
N PHE A 479 -21.06 -21.63 1.78
CA PHE A 479 -21.91 -22.32 2.74
C PHE A 479 -22.64 -21.34 3.66
N ALA A 480 -21.93 -20.35 4.21
CA ALA A 480 -22.51 -19.36 5.11
C ALA A 480 -23.48 -18.37 4.43
N ALA A 481 -23.29 -18.11 3.13
CA ALA A 481 -24.21 -17.29 2.34
C ALA A 481 -25.50 -18.06 2.00
N GLU A 482 -25.41 -19.38 1.82
CA GLU A 482 -26.56 -20.24 1.50
C GLU A 482 -27.33 -20.70 2.76
N ASP A 483 -26.68 -20.77 3.94
CA ASP A 483 -27.29 -21.22 5.18
C ASP A 483 -28.07 -20.07 5.88
N PRO A 484 -29.40 -20.19 6.07
CA PRO A 484 -30.23 -19.13 6.66
C PRO A 484 -29.86 -18.72 8.09
N ARG A 485 -29.05 -19.53 8.79
CA ARG A 485 -28.56 -19.19 10.14
C ARG A 485 -27.43 -18.16 10.11
N TRP A 486 -26.72 -18.09 8.99
CA TRP A 486 -25.55 -17.21 8.80
C TRP A 486 -25.86 -16.06 7.86
N ASP A 487 -26.61 -16.30 6.79
CA ASP A 487 -27.11 -15.28 5.84
C ASP A 487 -26.01 -14.29 5.40
N PHE A 488 -24.81 -14.81 5.08
CA PHE A 488 -23.70 -13.94 4.69
C PHE A 488 -24.00 -13.22 3.36
N PRO A 489 -23.55 -11.97 3.22
CA PRO A 489 -23.73 -11.20 1.99
C PRO A 489 -22.94 -11.82 0.83
N GLU A 490 -23.48 -11.72 -0.38
CA GLU A 490 -22.76 -12.15 -1.57
C GLU A 490 -21.46 -11.35 -1.77
N LEU A 491 -20.36 -12.07 -1.98
CA LEU A 491 -19.09 -11.49 -2.42
C LEU A 491 -19.00 -11.46 -3.95
N PRO A 492 -18.25 -10.52 -4.54
CA PRO A 492 -17.94 -10.57 -5.95
C PRO A 492 -17.36 -11.94 -6.31
N ALA A 493 -17.88 -12.57 -7.36
CA ALA A 493 -17.53 -13.93 -7.75
C ALA A 493 -16.00 -14.15 -7.93
N ASP A 494 -15.27 -13.07 -8.19
CA ASP A 494 -13.81 -13.05 -8.41
C ASP A 494 -12.97 -12.81 -7.14
N PHE A 495 -13.60 -12.52 -5.99
CA PHE A 495 -12.89 -12.13 -4.77
C PHE A 495 -12.26 -13.32 -4.02
N LEU A 496 -13.07 -14.36 -3.76
CA LEU A 496 -12.63 -15.67 -3.28
C LEU A 496 -12.77 -16.70 -4.39
N PRO A 497 -11.85 -16.66 -5.36
CA PRO A 497 -11.83 -17.62 -6.42
C PRO A 497 -11.80 -19.05 -5.82
N GLY A 498 -12.68 -19.95 -6.28
CA GLY A 498 -12.52 -21.39 -6.03
C GLY A 498 -11.14 -21.88 -6.50
N GLU A 499 -10.74 -23.12 -6.21
CA GLU A 499 -9.40 -23.65 -6.59
C GLU A 499 -9.06 -23.50 -8.11
N THR A 500 -10.07 -23.21 -8.94
CA THR A 500 -9.98 -22.94 -10.38
C THR A 500 -10.19 -21.48 -10.82
N SER A 501 -10.45 -20.53 -9.93
CA SER A 501 -10.92 -19.18 -10.29
C SER A 501 -9.78 -18.13 -10.32
N VAL A 502 -10.06 -16.97 -10.92
CA VAL A 502 -9.10 -15.89 -11.20
C VAL A 502 -9.16 -14.82 -10.11
N THR A 503 -8.02 -14.36 -9.56
CA THR A 503 -7.99 -13.21 -8.64
C THR A 503 -8.02 -11.88 -9.41
N HIS A 504 -8.95 -10.99 -9.12
CA HIS A 504 -8.97 -9.65 -9.71
C HIS A 504 -8.22 -8.64 -8.84
N VAL A 505 -7.17 -8.03 -9.39
CA VAL A 505 -6.41 -6.91 -8.81
C VAL A 505 -6.99 -5.62 -9.36
N ARG A 506 -7.87 -4.97 -8.60
CA ARG A 506 -8.42 -3.66 -8.98
C ARG A 506 -7.25 -2.67 -9.16
N SER A 507 -7.05 -2.17 -10.39
CA SER A 507 -5.93 -1.29 -10.76
C SER A 507 -6.39 0.13 -11.11
N THR A 508 -7.54 0.55 -10.61
CA THR A 508 -8.08 1.91 -10.79
C THR A 508 -7.14 2.96 -10.20
N LEU A 509 -6.77 3.96 -11.01
CA LEU A 509 -5.98 5.12 -10.61
C LEU A 509 -6.88 6.36 -10.50
N LEU A 510 -6.67 7.16 -9.46
CA LEU A 510 -7.39 8.43 -9.24
C LEU A 510 -6.38 9.57 -9.20
N GLY A 511 -6.68 10.66 -9.90
CA GLY A 511 -5.93 11.90 -9.82
C GLY A 511 -6.50 12.85 -8.77
N ARG A 512 -5.78 13.95 -8.59
CA ARG A 512 -6.15 14.95 -7.59
C ARG A 512 -7.46 15.65 -7.91
N ALA A 513 -7.69 15.99 -9.17
CA ALA A 513 -8.92 16.63 -9.62
C ALA A 513 -10.16 15.80 -9.30
N GLU A 514 -10.10 14.47 -9.52
CA GLU A 514 -11.20 13.56 -9.23
C GLU A 514 -11.44 13.44 -7.71
N ILE A 515 -10.37 13.37 -6.92
CA ILE A 515 -10.46 13.33 -5.46
C ILE A 515 -11.04 14.63 -4.91
N ASP A 516 -10.62 15.79 -5.42
CA ASP A 516 -11.16 17.09 -4.99
C ASP A 516 -12.63 17.23 -5.32
N ARG A 517 -13.03 16.81 -6.51
CA ARG A 517 -14.43 16.79 -6.92
C ARG A 517 -15.27 15.90 -6.01
N ALA A 518 -14.78 14.71 -5.67
CA ALA A 518 -15.48 13.81 -4.76
C ALA A 518 -15.57 14.40 -3.34
N ARG A 519 -14.54 15.10 -2.88
CA ARG A 519 -14.60 15.87 -1.63
C ARG A 519 -15.62 17.00 -1.68
N ASP A 520 -15.74 17.73 -2.80
CA ASP A 520 -16.76 18.78 -2.95
C ASP A 520 -18.19 18.21 -2.92
N LEU A 521 -18.41 17.04 -3.54
CA LEU A 521 -19.67 16.30 -3.42
C LEU A 521 -19.95 15.90 -1.96
N LEU A 522 -18.95 15.43 -1.23
CA LEU A 522 -19.10 15.07 0.17
C LEU A 522 -19.45 16.29 1.05
N ARG A 523 -18.86 17.45 0.74
CA ARG A 523 -19.06 18.70 1.49
C ARG A 523 -20.43 19.35 1.26
N ALA A 524 -20.97 19.26 0.05
CA ALA A 524 -22.17 20.01 -0.35
C ALA A 524 -23.21 19.23 -1.17
N GLY A 525 -22.81 18.15 -1.84
CA GLY A 525 -23.66 17.38 -2.76
C GLY A 525 -24.44 16.21 -2.13
N CYS A 526 -24.04 15.73 -0.94
CA CYS A 526 -24.68 14.57 -0.28
C CYS A 526 -25.80 14.94 0.71
N GLY A 527 -26.04 16.23 0.96
CA GLY A 527 -27.04 16.68 1.94
C GLY A 527 -26.69 16.36 3.40
N LEU A 528 -25.41 16.11 3.70
CA LEU A 528 -24.95 15.81 5.06
C LEU A 528 -25.00 17.06 5.96
N PRO A 529 -25.29 16.93 7.26
CA PRO A 529 -25.06 17.98 8.24
C PRO A 529 -23.62 18.47 8.21
N ALA A 530 -23.40 19.75 8.47
CA ALA A 530 -22.10 20.38 8.23
C ALA A 530 -20.96 19.84 9.11
N ASP A 531 -21.25 19.45 10.35
CA ASP A 531 -20.30 18.79 11.24
C ASP A 531 -19.91 17.39 10.72
N VAL A 532 -20.91 16.62 10.28
CA VAL A 532 -20.73 15.29 9.68
C VAL A 532 -19.92 15.38 8.38
N ALA A 533 -20.30 16.30 7.49
CA ALA A 533 -19.60 16.55 6.23
C ALA A 533 -18.15 16.97 6.45
N ARG A 534 -17.90 17.84 7.44
CA ARG A 534 -16.54 18.27 7.80
C ARG A 534 -15.69 17.11 8.30
N ALA A 535 -16.23 16.28 9.20
CA ALA A 535 -15.51 15.12 9.73
C ALA A 535 -15.27 14.04 8.66
N ALA A 536 -16.25 13.81 7.78
CA ALA A 536 -16.12 12.87 6.66
C ALA A 536 -15.09 13.34 5.63
N ASP A 537 -15.07 14.64 5.27
CA ASP A 537 -14.06 15.22 4.39
C ASP A 537 -12.64 15.13 4.97
N ALA A 538 -12.48 15.40 6.27
CA ALA A 538 -11.19 15.25 6.93
C ALA A 538 -10.72 13.79 6.97
N ALA A 539 -11.63 12.83 7.18
CA ALA A 539 -11.32 11.41 7.11
C ALA A 539 -10.93 10.98 5.68
N MET A 540 -11.68 11.42 4.67
CA MET A 540 -11.37 11.16 3.27
C MET A 540 -10.00 11.70 2.87
N LEU A 541 -9.67 12.93 3.28
CA LEU A 541 -8.35 13.54 3.05
C LEU A 541 -7.22 12.77 3.75
N ALA A 542 -7.45 12.33 4.99
CA ALA A 542 -6.47 11.51 5.72
C ALA A 542 -6.24 10.15 5.05
N ILE A 543 -7.28 9.53 4.48
CA ILE A 543 -7.17 8.30 3.69
C ILE A 543 -6.40 8.56 2.38
N SER A 544 -6.75 9.62 1.65
CA SER A 544 -6.19 9.91 0.32
C SER A 544 -4.74 10.42 0.34
N ARG A 545 -4.27 10.98 1.46
CA ARG A 545 -2.86 11.40 1.64
C ARG A 545 -2.06 10.44 2.50
N GLY A 546 -2.63 9.99 3.62
CA GLY A 546 -1.97 9.13 4.60
C GLY A 546 -1.99 7.65 4.26
N ALA A 547 -2.59 7.27 3.13
CA ALA A 547 -2.80 5.89 2.71
C ALA A 547 -3.47 5.04 3.83
N LEU A 548 -4.37 5.63 4.62
CA LEU A 548 -5.05 4.91 5.70
C LEU A 548 -6.07 3.92 5.12
N ARG A 549 -6.33 2.83 5.84
CA ARG A 549 -7.56 2.02 5.60
C ARG A 549 -8.76 2.77 6.18
N ILE A 550 -9.96 2.54 5.65
CA ILE A 550 -11.18 3.15 6.19
C ILE A 550 -11.36 2.80 7.67
N GLY A 551 -11.14 1.54 8.06
CA GLY A 551 -11.16 1.12 9.47
C GLY A 551 -10.07 1.75 10.33
N GLU A 552 -8.91 2.10 9.75
CA GLU A 552 -7.85 2.84 10.49
C GLU A 552 -8.27 4.30 10.74
N ALA A 553 -8.98 4.92 9.80
CA ALA A 553 -9.50 6.26 9.94
C ALA A 553 -10.65 6.30 10.96
N THR A 554 -11.66 5.43 10.84
CA THR A 554 -12.85 5.48 11.72
C THR A 554 -12.54 5.13 13.17
N LYS A 555 -11.51 4.32 13.43
CA LYS A 555 -11.08 3.97 14.79
C LYS A 555 -10.01 4.90 15.38
N ALA A 556 -9.44 5.80 14.57
CA ALA A 556 -8.44 6.74 15.06
C ALA A 556 -9.04 7.57 16.20
N LEU A 557 -8.33 7.71 17.31
CA LEU A 557 -8.78 8.51 18.45
C LEU A 557 -8.12 9.89 18.44
N TRP A 558 -8.78 10.87 19.05
CA TRP A 558 -8.19 12.20 19.22
C TRP A 558 -6.80 12.12 19.85
N ARG A 559 -6.67 11.33 20.93
CA ARG A 559 -5.40 11.04 21.61
C ARG A 559 -4.35 10.27 20.78
N HIS A 560 -4.69 9.82 19.57
CA HIS A 560 -3.72 9.19 18.65
C HIS A 560 -3.03 10.21 17.74
N TYR A 561 -3.54 11.44 17.70
CA TYR A 561 -2.93 12.55 16.96
C TYR A 561 -2.13 13.40 17.95
N GLU A 562 -0.81 13.22 17.95
CA GLU A 562 0.10 13.81 18.94
C GLU A 562 1.11 14.74 18.26
N GLN A 563 1.51 15.81 18.96
CA GLN A 563 2.56 16.73 18.51
C GLN A 563 3.93 16.22 18.96
N ILE A 564 4.88 16.07 18.03
CA ILE A 564 6.14 15.32 18.27
C ILE A 564 7.39 16.22 18.41
N GLY A 565 7.25 17.55 18.30
CA GLY A 565 8.37 18.51 18.40
C GLY A 565 8.16 19.63 19.45
N PRO A 566 9.24 20.20 20.02
CA PRO A 566 9.14 21.31 20.95
C PRO A 566 8.83 22.62 20.20
N GLY A 567 7.70 23.26 20.52
CA GLY A 567 7.45 24.66 20.19
C GLY A 567 6.02 24.96 19.69
N PRO A 568 5.54 26.20 19.90
CA PRO A 568 4.21 26.66 19.47
C PRO A 568 4.04 26.77 17.94
N LEU A 569 5.07 26.45 17.14
CA LEU A 569 5.12 26.59 15.68
C LEU A 569 5.20 25.26 14.89
N GLY A 570 5.19 24.09 15.54
CA GLY A 570 5.40 22.80 14.87
C GLY A 570 4.14 22.16 14.25
N ARG A 571 3.31 22.90 13.50
CA ARG A 571 2.07 22.36 12.87
C ARG A 571 2.35 21.14 11.96
N ASP A 572 3.51 21.14 11.30
CA ASP A 572 3.96 20.11 10.36
C ASP A 572 4.55 18.86 11.08
N GLU A 573 4.69 18.87 12.40
CA GLU A 573 5.29 17.78 13.19
C GLU A 573 4.27 16.91 13.93
N ALA A 574 2.98 17.24 13.82
CA ALA A 574 1.93 16.39 14.36
C ALA A 574 1.85 15.07 13.59
N ALA A 575 1.66 13.97 14.32
CA ALA A 575 1.51 12.66 13.70
C ALA A 575 0.37 11.85 14.29
N LEU A 576 -0.26 11.09 13.40
CA LEU A 576 -1.24 10.09 13.72
C LEU A 576 -0.55 8.75 13.98
N PHE A 577 -0.71 8.22 15.19
CA PHE A 577 -0.32 6.85 15.53
C PHE A 577 -1.43 5.88 15.16
N VAL A 578 -1.20 5.08 14.12
CA VAL A 578 -2.12 4.01 13.71
C VAL A 578 -1.93 2.82 14.65
N ARG A 579 -2.85 2.68 15.60
CA ARG A 579 -2.83 1.66 16.64
C ARG A 579 -4.24 1.17 16.94
N PRO A 580 -4.38 0.03 17.62
CA PRO A 580 -5.67 -0.46 18.09
C PRO A 580 -6.36 0.55 19.01
N SER A 581 -7.67 0.47 19.08
CA SER A 581 -8.50 1.33 19.90
C SER A 581 -9.70 0.57 20.44
N ALA A 582 -10.51 1.24 21.28
CA ALA A 582 -11.81 0.72 21.71
C ALA A 582 -12.79 0.47 20.54
N PHE A 583 -12.52 1.04 19.36
CA PHE A 583 -13.35 0.92 18.16
C PHE A 583 -12.76 -0.06 17.12
N GLY A 584 -11.70 -0.82 17.47
CA GLY A 584 -11.18 -1.89 16.61
C GLY A 584 -9.66 -2.10 16.67
N ASP A 585 -9.21 -3.29 16.25
CA ASP A 585 -7.81 -3.71 16.23
C ASP A 585 -7.13 -3.48 14.86
N ASN A 586 -5.80 -3.47 14.83
CA ASN A 586 -4.99 -3.34 13.64
C ASN A 586 -5.02 -4.63 12.83
N LYS A 587 -5.15 -4.50 11.50
CA LYS A 587 -5.15 -5.61 10.54
C LYS A 587 -3.97 -6.56 10.75
N THR A 588 -2.77 -6.06 11.02
CA THR A 588 -1.60 -6.90 11.35
C THR A 588 -0.75 -6.26 12.45
N PRO A 589 0.10 -7.03 13.16
CA PRO A 589 1.13 -6.46 14.04
C PRO A 589 2.08 -5.48 13.31
N GLY A 590 2.23 -5.61 11.98
CA GLY A 590 2.98 -4.67 11.14
C GLY A 590 2.24 -3.36 10.79
N ALA A 591 0.96 -3.23 11.15
CA ALA A 591 0.17 -2.02 10.87
C ALA A 591 0.41 -0.89 11.88
N TYR A 592 1.12 -1.16 12.99
CA TYR A 592 1.58 -0.14 13.93
C TYR A 592 2.56 0.80 13.24
N ARG A 593 2.13 2.03 12.99
CA ARG A 593 2.94 3.02 12.30
C ARG A 593 2.53 4.44 12.66
N GLN A 594 3.42 5.36 12.32
CA GLN A 594 3.20 6.79 12.44
C GLN A 594 2.96 7.39 11.06
N VAL A 595 1.96 8.26 10.93
CA VAL A 595 1.65 8.99 9.69
C VAL A 595 1.66 10.49 9.99
N ARG A 596 2.55 11.24 9.34
CA ARG A 596 2.65 12.70 9.46
C ARG A 596 1.74 13.38 8.44
N LEU A 597 0.43 13.36 8.67
CA LEU A 597 -0.59 13.79 7.69
C LEU A 597 -0.31 15.18 7.08
N MET A 598 0.04 16.17 7.91
CA MET A 598 0.31 17.55 7.47
C MET A 598 1.48 17.65 6.48
N ARG A 599 2.49 16.77 6.60
CA ARG A 599 3.63 16.72 5.67
C ARG A 599 3.23 16.21 4.29
N LEU A 600 2.12 15.48 4.19
CA LEU A 600 1.60 14.85 2.98
C LEU A 600 0.52 15.69 2.29
N MET A 601 0.07 16.78 2.89
CA MET A 601 -0.97 17.65 2.35
C MET A 601 -0.38 18.76 1.49
N THR A 602 -1.16 19.29 0.54
CA THR A 602 -0.87 20.60 -0.05
C THR A 602 -1.10 21.71 0.98
N ALA A 603 -0.65 22.94 0.70
CA ALA A 603 -0.95 24.08 1.57
C ALA A 603 -2.45 24.27 1.84
N GLU A 604 -3.29 24.22 0.79
CA GLU A 604 -4.75 24.37 0.91
C GLU A 604 -5.39 23.23 1.72
N GLU A 605 -4.93 22.00 1.51
CA GLU A 605 -5.39 20.84 2.28
C GLU A 605 -5.00 20.90 3.75
N ALA A 606 -3.80 21.41 4.04
CA ALA A 606 -3.35 21.62 5.40
C ALA A 606 -4.25 22.64 6.11
N GLU A 607 -4.67 23.72 5.43
CA GLU A 607 -5.63 24.67 6.00
C GLU A 607 -7.00 24.05 6.28
N ASP A 608 -7.51 23.25 5.35
CA ASP A 608 -8.77 22.49 5.52
C ASP A 608 -8.68 21.57 6.76
N PHE A 609 -7.58 20.82 6.87
CA PHE A 609 -7.37 19.88 7.96
C PHE A 609 -7.13 20.59 9.29
N ASP A 610 -6.39 21.71 9.31
CA ASP A 610 -6.19 22.53 10.51
C ASP A 610 -7.52 23.12 11.00
N ALA A 611 -8.38 23.57 10.10
CA ALA A 611 -9.72 24.03 10.45
C ALA A 611 -10.57 22.89 11.06
N TYR A 612 -10.39 21.66 10.58
CA TYR A 612 -11.00 20.49 11.20
C TYR A 612 -10.44 20.18 12.59
N ILE A 613 -9.12 20.19 12.76
CA ILE A 613 -8.46 19.94 14.04
C ILE A 613 -8.87 21.01 15.06
N ALA A 614 -8.94 22.29 14.68
CA ALA A 614 -9.43 23.37 15.54
C ALA A 614 -10.92 23.22 15.90
N TYR A 615 -11.75 22.72 14.97
CA TYR A 615 -13.13 22.34 15.27
C TYR A 615 -13.18 21.20 16.29
N ARG A 616 -12.42 20.12 16.05
CA ARG A 616 -12.37 18.91 16.90
C ARG A 616 -11.84 19.19 18.32
N ARG A 617 -10.92 20.15 18.49
CA ARG A 617 -10.44 20.60 19.81
C ARG A 617 -11.53 21.22 20.67
N GLY A 618 -12.53 21.84 20.05
CA GLY A 618 -13.68 22.42 20.76
C GLY A 618 -14.71 21.38 21.23
N LEU A 619 -14.50 20.09 20.95
CA LEU A 619 -15.34 18.98 21.38
C LEU A 619 -14.65 18.18 22.49
N SER A 620 -15.35 17.21 23.10
CA SER A 620 -14.78 16.31 24.10
C SER A 620 -13.41 15.73 23.67
N ALA A 621 -12.41 15.82 24.54
CA ALA A 621 -11.08 15.22 24.31
C ALA A 621 -11.11 13.67 24.28
N LYS A 622 -12.22 13.06 24.71
CA LYS A 622 -12.51 11.63 24.56
C LYS A 622 -13.21 11.38 23.22
N GLY A 623 -12.97 10.19 22.64
CA GLY A 623 -13.63 9.74 21.42
C GLY A 623 -12.72 9.75 20.18
N PRO A 624 -13.31 9.48 19.01
CA PRO A 624 -12.60 9.37 17.75
C PRO A 624 -12.01 10.71 17.32
N LEU A 625 -10.94 10.65 16.52
CA LEU A 625 -10.38 11.77 15.80
C LEU A 625 -11.36 12.24 14.74
N PHE A 626 -11.88 11.29 13.95
CA PHE A 626 -12.91 11.50 12.93
C PHE A 626 -14.25 10.93 13.41
N GLY A 627 -15.23 11.79 13.65
CA GLY A 627 -16.53 11.36 14.13
C GLY A 627 -17.58 12.46 14.16
N VAL A 628 -18.78 12.09 14.57
CA VAL A 628 -19.97 12.94 14.59
C VAL A 628 -20.18 13.49 15.99
N ALA A 629 -20.37 14.82 16.10
CA ALA A 629 -20.65 15.47 17.36
C ALA A 629 -22.05 15.08 17.86
N GLN A 630 -22.16 14.76 19.14
CA GLN A 630 -23.42 14.40 19.77
C GLN A 630 -23.97 15.59 20.59
N PRO A 631 -25.29 15.66 20.84
CA PRO A 631 -25.90 16.73 21.63
C PRO A 631 -25.34 16.85 23.06
N ASP A 632 -24.81 15.76 23.62
CA ASP A 632 -24.19 15.70 24.95
C ASP A 632 -22.71 16.18 24.96
N GLY A 633 -22.19 16.64 23.81
CA GLY A 633 -20.82 17.10 23.63
C GLY A 633 -19.79 15.99 23.41
N THR A 634 -20.22 14.71 23.41
CA THR A 634 -19.36 13.59 23.03
C THR A 634 -19.20 13.48 21.51
N VAL A 635 -18.29 12.63 21.07
CA VAL A 635 -18.04 12.37 19.64
C VAL A 635 -18.19 10.88 19.39
N ALA A 636 -19.09 10.52 18.48
CA ALA A 636 -19.36 9.13 18.10
C ALA A 636 -18.52 8.72 16.87
N PRO A 637 -18.03 7.48 16.77
CA PRO A 637 -17.30 7.00 15.61
C PRO A 637 -18.22 6.81 14.40
N PHE A 638 -17.65 7.00 13.21
CA PHE A 638 -18.31 6.62 11.98
C PHE A 638 -18.42 5.09 11.86
N HIS A 639 -19.55 4.62 11.33
CA HIS A 639 -19.66 3.26 10.82
C HIS A 639 -18.81 3.12 9.55
N ALA A 640 -17.77 2.27 9.59
CA ALA A 640 -16.77 2.15 8.51
C ALA A 640 -17.40 1.84 7.15
N ARG A 641 -18.31 0.85 7.08
CA ARG A 641 -19.11 0.53 5.88
C ARG A 641 -19.82 1.75 5.33
N LYS A 642 -20.66 2.39 6.14
CA LYS A 642 -21.54 3.48 5.69
C LYS A 642 -20.77 4.70 5.22
N LEU A 643 -19.72 5.09 5.95
CA LEU A 643 -18.81 6.13 5.47
C LEU A 643 -18.11 5.71 4.17
N GLY A 644 -17.68 4.45 4.06
CA GLY A 644 -17.10 3.88 2.85
C GLY A 644 -18.03 3.91 1.64
N GLU A 645 -19.31 3.57 1.83
CA GLU A 645 -20.36 3.62 0.80
C GLU A 645 -20.55 5.05 0.26
N VAL A 646 -20.63 6.04 1.17
CA VAL A 646 -20.78 7.46 0.81
C VAL A 646 -19.56 7.98 0.06
N ILE A 647 -18.35 7.67 0.53
CA ILE A 647 -17.11 8.07 -0.15
C ILE A 647 -17.03 7.42 -1.53
N ALA A 648 -17.36 6.13 -1.64
CA ALA A 648 -17.35 5.43 -2.91
C ALA A 648 -18.38 6.00 -3.89
N ASP A 649 -19.59 6.36 -3.44
CA ASP A 649 -20.57 7.06 -4.26
C ASP A 649 -20.03 8.40 -4.80
N CYS A 650 -19.45 9.22 -3.93
CA CYS A 650 -18.81 10.48 -4.33
C CYS A 650 -17.72 10.26 -5.38
N LEU A 651 -16.89 9.23 -5.22
CA LEU A 651 -15.84 8.89 -6.17
C LEU A 651 -16.39 8.41 -7.52
N ARG A 652 -17.39 7.53 -7.51
CA ARG A 652 -18.05 7.05 -8.74
C ARG A 652 -18.69 8.20 -9.51
N ARG A 653 -19.35 9.13 -8.82
CA ARG A 653 -19.94 10.33 -9.42
C ARG A 653 -18.90 11.32 -9.94
N ALA A 654 -17.78 11.46 -9.23
CA ALA A 654 -16.70 12.34 -9.65
C ALA A 654 -15.92 11.83 -10.88
N THR A 655 -15.85 10.50 -11.05
CA THR A 655 -15.00 9.84 -12.05
C THR A 655 -15.76 9.19 -13.20
N GLY A 656 -17.01 8.75 -12.98
CA GLY A 656 -17.73 7.83 -13.86
C GLY A 656 -17.28 6.37 -13.78
N LEU A 657 -16.33 6.02 -12.90
CA LEU A 657 -15.78 4.67 -12.78
C LEU A 657 -16.59 3.83 -11.80
N ALA A 658 -17.27 2.78 -12.27
CA ALA A 658 -18.09 1.92 -11.43
C ALA A 658 -17.32 1.20 -10.30
N ASP A 659 -16.02 0.96 -10.50
CA ASP A 659 -15.14 0.27 -9.56
C ASP A 659 -14.37 1.22 -8.61
N ALA A 660 -14.67 2.52 -8.64
CA ALA A 660 -14.08 3.47 -7.70
C ALA A 660 -14.63 3.24 -6.28
N THR A 661 -13.73 2.84 -5.38
CA THR A 661 -14.03 2.58 -3.97
C THR A 661 -13.12 3.40 -3.06
N THR A 662 -13.41 3.42 -1.76
CA THR A 662 -12.52 4.02 -0.75
C THR A 662 -11.12 3.41 -0.77
N HIS A 663 -10.97 2.14 -1.19
CA HIS A 663 -9.66 1.52 -1.36
C HIS A 663 -8.83 2.14 -2.49
N ALA A 664 -9.50 2.70 -3.52
CA ALA A 664 -8.81 3.40 -4.60
C ALA A 664 -8.09 4.67 -4.10
N LEU A 665 -8.58 5.32 -3.05
CA LEU A 665 -7.88 6.45 -2.40
C LEU A 665 -6.55 6.00 -1.78
N ARG A 666 -6.54 4.85 -1.11
CA ARG A 666 -5.31 4.28 -0.53
C ARG A 666 -4.29 3.91 -1.62
N ARG A 667 -4.76 3.37 -2.76
CA ARG A 667 -3.90 3.12 -3.93
C ARG A 667 -3.36 4.41 -4.54
N ALA A 668 -4.19 5.44 -4.66
CA ALA A 668 -3.77 6.75 -5.15
C ALA A 668 -2.68 7.34 -4.26
N ALA A 669 -2.85 7.30 -2.93
CA ALA A 669 -1.83 7.71 -1.97
C ALA A 669 -0.51 6.93 -2.11
N ALA A 670 -0.60 5.59 -2.19
CA ALA A 670 0.56 4.73 -2.35
C ALA A 670 1.31 5.00 -3.67
N THR A 671 0.57 5.19 -4.76
CA THR A 671 1.10 5.50 -6.09
C THR A 671 1.76 6.88 -6.13
N ALA A 672 1.12 7.89 -5.52
CA ALA A 672 1.66 9.24 -5.38
C ALA A 672 3.00 9.26 -4.64
N LEU A 673 3.05 8.59 -3.47
CA LEU A 673 4.28 8.48 -2.68
C LEU A 673 5.36 7.69 -3.39
N PHE A 674 5.00 6.60 -4.08
CA PHE A 674 5.94 5.84 -4.89
C PHE A 674 6.62 6.72 -5.94
N LEU A 675 5.85 7.47 -6.72
CA LEU A 675 6.39 8.35 -7.76
C LEU A 675 7.20 9.52 -7.18
N ALA A 676 6.76 10.13 -6.09
CA ALA A 676 7.54 11.19 -5.44
C ALA A 676 8.88 10.68 -4.90
N ILE A 677 8.89 9.49 -4.27
CA ILE A 677 10.13 8.84 -3.81
C ILE A 677 11.02 8.50 -5.00
N HIS A 678 10.44 8.03 -6.11
CA HIS A 678 11.15 7.75 -7.34
C HIS A 678 11.84 8.99 -7.90
N GLU A 679 11.08 10.06 -8.15
CA GLU A 679 11.58 11.33 -8.67
C GLU A 679 12.73 11.87 -7.80
N ALA A 680 12.56 11.87 -6.48
CA ALA A 680 13.57 12.38 -5.55
C ALA A 680 14.89 11.59 -5.57
N ARG A 681 14.90 10.39 -6.16
CA ARG A 681 16.03 9.45 -6.16
C ARG A 681 16.56 9.14 -7.56
N THR A 682 15.86 9.57 -8.62
CA THR A 682 16.24 9.39 -10.02
C THR A 682 16.57 10.77 -10.61
N PRO A 683 17.86 11.19 -10.61
CA PRO A 683 18.26 12.45 -11.23
C PRO A 683 17.84 12.50 -12.70
N GLY A 684 17.15 13.57 -13.10
CA GLY A 684 16.67 13.73 -14.47
C GLY A 684 15.36 13.00 -14.80
N ALA A 685 14.62 12.49 -13.80
CA ALA A 685 13.25 12.04 -14.00
C ALA A 685 12.40 13.16 -14.62
N ALA A 686 11.65 12.82 -15.68
CA ALA A 686 10.85 13.78 -16.45
C ALA A 686 9.38 13.81 -16.01
N SER A 687 8.97 12.87 -15.17
CA SER A 687 7.59 12.70 -14.70
C SER A 687 7.11 13.78 -13.72
N GLY A 688 7.94 14.75 -13.34
CA GLY A 688 7.60 15.83 -12.40
C GLY A 688 6.26 16.53 -12.69
N PRO A 689 5.98 17.00 -13.92
CA PRO A 689 4.69 17.63 -14.25
C PRO A 689 3.51 16.65 -14.19
N PHE A 690 3.72 15.39 -14.59
CA PHE A 690 2.71 14.34 -14.45
C PHE A 690 2.40 14.06 -12.96
N ILE A 691 3.43 14.01 -12.10
CA ILE A 691 3.25 13.81 -10.65
C ILE A 691 2.48 14.99 -10.05
N GLU A 692 2.79 16.23 -10.45
CA GLU A 692 2.05 17.41 -10.00
C GLU A 692 0.58 17.33 -10.41
N ARG A 693 0.26 16.93 -11.64
CA ARG A 693 -1.12 16.70 -12.09
C ARG A 693 -1.83 15.59 -11.31
N LEU A 694 -1.13 14.47 -11.08
CA LEU A 694 -1.65 13.32 -10.36
C LEU A 694 -1.95 13.66 -8.90
N THR A 695 -1.11 14.46 -8.26
CA THR A 695 -1.08 14.63 -6.80
C THR A 695 -1.50 16.02 -6.32
N GLY A 696 -1.47 17.04 -7.18
CA GLY A 696 -1.56 18.44 -6.82
C GLY A 696 -0.36 18.97 -6.04
N TRP A 697 0.69 18.16 -5.82
CA TRP A 697 1.88 18.59 -5.07
C TRP A 697 2.84 19.38 -5.95
N ARG A 698 3.21 20.55 -5.44
CA ARG A 698 4.37 21.30 -5.93
C ARG A 698 5.67 20.59 -5.57
N PRO A 699 6.80 20.90 -6.25
CA PRO A 699 8.09 20.25 -5.98
C PRO A 699 8.50 20.27 -4.49
N GLU A 700 8.23 21.36 -3.76
CA GLU A 700 8.55 21.49 -2.33
C GLU A 700 7.69 20.57 -1.46
N GLU A 701 6.41 20.42 -1.82
CA GLU A 701 5.46 19.55 -1.12
C GLU A 701 5.78 18.08 -1.37
N ARG A 702 6.21 17.73 -2.59
CA ARG A 702 6.74 16.40 -2.90
C ARG A 702 7.97 16.08 -2.07
N ALA A 703 8.94 17.00 -2.03
CA ALA A 703 10.16 16.82 -1.22
C ALA A 703 9.83 16.62 0.27
N ARG A 704 8.88 17.41 0.80
CA ARG A 704 8.38 17.27 2.18
C ARG A 704 7.71 15.92 2.42
N ALA A 705 6.90 15.43 1.48
CA ALA A 705 6.24 14.13 1.59
C ALA A 705 7.25 12.96 1.54
N VAL A 706 8.26 13.05 0.66
CA VAL A 706 9.36 12.08 0.59
C VAL A 706 10.12 12.02 1.90
N GLU A 707 10.49 13.18 2.47
CA GLU A 707 11.22 13.23 3.74
C GLU A 707 10.40 12.65 4.90
N ALA A 708 9.07 12.74 4.86
CA ALA A 708 8.22 12.15 5.89
C ALA A 708 8.11 10.61 5.81
N VAL A 709 8.38 10.00 4.65
CA VAL A 709 8.14 8.57 4.39
C VAL A 709 9.43 7.78 4.19
N ALA A 710 10.30 8.27 3.31
CA ALA A 710 11.56 7.65 2.96
C ALA A 710 12.65 8.74 2.83
N PRO A 711 13.16 9.25 3.96
CA PRO A 711 14.21 10.27 3.99
C PRO A 711 15.36 9.93 3.04
N ARG A 712 15.97 10.96 2.43
CA ARG A 712 17.08 10.76 1.48
C ARG A 712 18.26 9.98 2.09
N ALA A 713 18.46 10.07 3.41
CA ALA A 713 19.45 9.29 4.13
C ALA A 713 19.23 7.76 4.04
N GLN A 714 17.99 7.30 3.82
CA GLN A 714 17.64 5.88 3.69
C GLN A 714 17.76 5.41 2.23
N THR A 715 18.98 5.43 1.69
CA THR A 715 19.25 5.11 0.29
C THR A 715 19.09 3.63 -0.07
N ARG A 716 19.12 2.69 0.87
CA ARG A 716 18.99 1.24 0.54
C ARG A 716 17.58 0.67 0.71
N ASP A 717 16.74 1.34 1.50
CA ASP A 717 15.48 0.77 1.99
C ASP A 717 14.22 1.58 1.64
N ALA A 718 14.27 2.51 0.67
CA ALA A 718 13.11 3.34 0.31
C ALA A 718 11.82 2.56 0.07
N TRP A 719 11.87 1.47 -0.71
CA TRP A 719 10.68 0.65 -0.98
C TRP A 719 10.20 -0.12 0.24
N ARG A 720 11.11 -0.48 1.16
CA ARG A 720 10.73 -1.06 2.45
C ARG A 720 10.15 0.00 3.38
N ALA A 721 10.67 1.22 3.37
CA ALA A 721 10.13 2.35 4.11
C ALA A 721 8.71 2.68 3.64
N LEU A 722 8.48 2.72 2.32
CA LEU A 722 7.14 2.85 1.75
C LEU A 722 6.23 1.67 2.16
N ALA A 723 6.71 0.43 2.07
CA ALA A 723 5.92 -0.73 2.51
C ALA A 723 5.55 -0.65 4.00
N ARG A 724 6.47 -0.21 4.88
CA ARG A 724 6.21 0.01 6.31
C ARG A 724 5.23 1.16 6.54
N PHE A 725 5.35 2.25 5.79
CA PHE A 725 4.39 3.36 5.81
C PHE A 725 2.98 2.91 5.40
N LEU A 726 2.87 1.95 4.47
CA LEU A 726 1.59 1.34 4.12
C LEU A 726 1.17 0.26 5.14
N GLY A 727 2.04 -0.20 6.03
CA GLY A 727 1.76 -1.33 6.93
C GLY A 727 1.69 -2.67 6.19
N HIS A 728 2.56 -2.86 5.20
CA HIS A 728 2.74 -4.09 4.42
C HIS A 728 3.99 -4.86 4.87
N GLY A 729 3.99 -6.18 4.68
CA GLY A 729 5.13 -7.05 5.03
C GLY A 729 6.37 -6.83 4.15
N GLY A 730 6.20 -6.25 2.95
CA GLY A 730 7.33 -5.87 2.10
C GLY A 730 6.93 -5.17 0.80
N PRO A 731 7.92 -4.79 -0.03
CA PRO A 731 7.69 -4.11 -1.29
C PRO A 731 6.81 -4.89 -2.27
N GLY A 732 6.95 -6.22 -2.32
CA GLY A 732 6.18 -7.08 -3.23
C GLY A 732 4.68 -6.87 -3.12
N THR A 733 4.13 -6.88 -1.89
CA THR A 733 2.71 -6.60 -1.63
C THR A 733 2.29 -5.20 -2.08
N SER A 734 3.18 -4.22 -1.93
CA SER A 734 2.90 -2.83 -2.31
C SER A 734 2.80 -2.68 -3.84
N PHE A 735 3.75 -3.28 -4.58
CA PHE A 735 3.77 -3.24 -6.04
C PHE A 735 2.65 -4.08 -6.67
N GLU A 736 2.36 -5.23 -6.09
CA GLU A 736 1.36 -6.15 -6.64
C GLU A 736 -0.06 -5.57 -6.55
N SER A 737 -0.40 -4.90 -5.46
CA SER A 737 -1.79 -4.56 -5.15
C SER A 737 -2.11 -3.06 -5.14
N TYR A 738 -1.11 -2.18 -4.98
CA TYR A 738 -1.35 -0.75 -4.74
C TYR A 738 -0.69 0.19 -5.73
N ILE A 739 0.52 -0.12 -6.21
CA ILE A 739 1.27 0.78 -7.10
C ILE A 739 0.92 0.47 -8.55
N THR A 740 0.21 1.39 -9.19
CA THR A 740 -0.33 1.21 -10.56
C THR A 740 0.47 1.91 -11.66
N THR A 741 1.54 2.63 -11.28
CA THR A 741 2.40 3.41 -12.21
C THR A 741 3.85 2.97 -12.18
N ALA A 742 4.14 1.77 -11.66
CA ALA A 742 5.49 1.23 -11.61
C ALA A 742 6.15 1.17 -13.01
N ASP A 743 5.36 1.00 -14.07
CA ASP A 743 5.83 0.97 -15.46
C ASP A 743 6.50 2.29 -15.89
N LEU A 744 6.02 3.46 -15.41
CA LEU A 744 6.62 4.77 -15.72
C LEU A 744 8.01 4.88 -15.07
N ALA A 745 8.11 4.53 -13.79
CA ALA A 745 9.37 4.49 -13.07
C ALA A 745 10.35 3.47 -13.66
N VAL A 746 9.85 2.33 -14.15
CA VAL A 746 10.67 1.35 -14.89
C VAL A 746 11.23 1.99 -16.15
N HIS A 747 10.45 2.75 -16.90
CA HIS A 747 10.96 3.46 -18.06
C HIS A 747 12.04 4.48 -17.67
N GLU A 748 11.75 5.41 -16.77
CA GLU A 748 12.68 6.48 -16.40
C GLU A 748 14.02 5.97 -15.88
N THR A 749 14.04 4.82 -15.20
CA THR A 749 15.27 4.29 -14.58
C THR A 749 15.91 3.12 -15.34
N CYS A 750 15.13 2.33 -16.09
CA CYS A 750 15.64 1.15 -16.79
C CYS A 750 15.79 1.37 -18.30
N ALA A 751 15.03 2.28 -18.92
CA ALA A 751 15.16 2.56 -20.34
C ALA A 751 16.52 3.22 -20.66
N ALA A 752 16.98 3.10 -21.90
CA ALA A 752 18.21 3.74 -22.37
C ALA A 752 17.88 5.01 -23.18
N GLY A 753 18.60 6.10 -22.88
CA GLY A 753 18.52 7.37 -23.60
C GLY A 753 17.24 8.17 -23.33
N ALA A 754 17.37 9.31 -22.64
CA ALA A 754 16.36 10.36 -22.72
C ALA A 754 16.58 11.09 -24.06
N SER A 755 15.65 10.99 -25.01
CA SER A 755 15.70 11.88 -26.17
C SER A 755 15.32 13.30 -25.75
N SER A 756 15.69 14.27 -26.58
CA SER A 756 14.96 15.52 -26.59
C SER A 756 13.48 15.22 -26.86
N GLY A 757 12.56 16.00 -26.30
CA GLY A 757 11.11 15.80 -26.52
C GLY A 757 10.68 16.02 -27.98
N ASP A 758 11.56 16.52 -28.84
CA ASP A 758 11.29 16.83 -30.24
C ASP A 758 11.50 15.59 -31.14
N ASP A 759 12.55 14.79 -30.90
CA ASP A 759 12.84 13.56 -31.67
C ASP A 759 11.70 12.51 -31.55
N ALA A 760 11.12 12.41 -30.35
CA ALA A 760 9.99 11.52 -30.10
C ALA A 760 8.71 11.98 -30.83
N ARG A 761 8.46 13.29 -30.88
CA ARG A 761 7.30 13.87 -31.58
C ARG A 761 7.41 13.68 -33.09
N GLU A 762 8.58 13.89 -33.68
CA GLU A 762 8.82 13.63 -35.11
C GLU A 762 8.64 12.14 -35.45
N THR A 763 9.14 11.26 -34.59
CA THR A 763 8.97 9.82 -34.79
C THR A 763 7.51 9.38 -34.67
N LEU A 764 6.76 9.94 -33.71
CA LEU A 764 5.33 9.68 -33.60
C LEU A 764 4.53 10.19 -34.79
N ALA A 765 4.93 11.29 -35.42
CA ALA A 765 4.28 11.77 -36.65
C ALA A 765 4.38 10.74 -37.78
N ARG A 766 5.47 9.97 -37.86
CA ARG A 766 5.62 8.85 -38.82
C ARG A 766 4.74 7.65 -38.50
N LEU A 767 4.15 7.58 -37.30
CA LEU A 767 3.25 6.52 -36.84
C LEU A 767 1.78 6.97 -36.82
N GLU A 768 1.38 7.92 -37.67
CA GLU A 768 0.05 8.55 -37.67
C GLU A 768 -1.11 7.53 -37.60
N ARG A 769 -1.03 6.41 -38.33
CA ARG A 769 -2.07 5.36 -38.32
C ARG A 769 -2.25 4.65 -36.99
N ARG A 770 -1.20 4.60 -36.14
CA ARG A 770 -1.21 3.97 -34.83
C ARG A 770 -1.38 4.99 -33.70
N ARG A 771 -1.09 6.26 -33.95
CA ARG A 771 -0.98 7.29 -32.92
C ARG A 771 -2.35 7.62 -32.32
N VAL A 772 -2.44 7.55 -31.01
CA VAL A 772 -3.61 7.99 -30.22
C VAL A 772 -3.14 9.07 -29.25
N VAL A 773 -3.60 10.30 -29.47
CA VAL A 773 -3.24 11.44 -28.62
C VAL A 773 -4.28 11.57 -27.51
N LEU A 774 -3.85 11.40 -26.26
CA LEU A 774 -4.64 11.71 -25.08
C LEU A 774 -4.37 13.15 -24.67
N SER A 775 -5.02 14.09 -25.38
CA SER A 775 -4.94 15.50 -25.06
C SER A 775 -5.66 15.79 -23.74
N PRO A 776 -5.08 16.59 -22.83
CA PRO A 776 -5.78 17.01 -21.63
C PRO A 776 -6.99 17.83 -22.01
N ALA A 777 -8.13 17.59 -21.34
CA ALA A 777 -9.14 18.63 -21.27
C ALA A 777 -8.49 19.91 -20.73
N PRO A 778 -8.91 21.10 -21.17
CA PRO A 778 -8.46 22.34 -20.56
C PRO A 778 -8.54 22.18 -19.04
N GLN A 779 -7.41 22.39 -18.36
CA GLN A 779 -7.37 22.27 -16.90
C GLN A 779 -8.55 23.08 -16.36
N PRO A 780 -9.37 22.51 -15.46
CA PRO A 780 -10.30 23.35 -14.71
C PRO A 780 -9.48 24.48 -14.11
N ARG A 781 -10.00 25.71 -14.24
CA ARG A 781 -9.43 26.95 -13.71
C ARG A 781 -8.77 26.73 -12.35
N PRO A 782 -7.70 27.49 -12.02
CA PRO A 782 -7.04 27.42 -10.71
C PRO A 782 -8.10 27.27 -9.63
N ALA A 783 -7.98 26.20 -8.84
CA ALA A 783 -8.97 25.68 -7.90
C ALA A 783 -10.10 26.70 -7.65
N ALA A 784 -11.23 26.55 -8.35
CA ALA A 784 -12.44 27.24 -7.93
C ALA A 784 -12.54 26.98 -6.42
N ALA A 785 -12.63 28.05 -5.62
CA ALA A 785 -12.54 27.96 -4.16
C ALA A 785 -13.33 26.73 -3.69
N ARG A 786 -12.62 25.78 -3.06
CA ARG A 786 -13.18 24.49 -2.62
C ARG A 786 -14.56 24.71 -2.01
N ALA A 787 -15.51 23.83 -2.27
CA ALA A 787 -16.86 24.00 -1.73
C ALA A 787 -16.76 24.20 -0.21
N ALA A 788 -17.25 25.34 0.28
CA ALA A 788 -17.20 25.62 1.71
C ALA A 788 -18.17 24.67 2.43
N VAL A 789 -17.73 24.08 3.53
CA VAL A 789 -18.64 23.36 4.42
C VAL A 789 -19.54 24.38 5.09
N ARG A 790 -20.73 24.61 4.53
CA ARG A 790 -21.70 25.59 5.04
C ARG A 790 -22.51 24.93 6.16
N GLY A 791 -22.24 25.32 7.40
CA GLY A 791 -23.08 24.98 8.54
C GLY A 791 -24.17 26.02 8.75
N ALA A 792 -25.31 25.58 9.29
CA ALA A 792 -26.26 26.50 9.89
C ALA A 792 -25.58 27.13 11.11
N ILE A 793 -25.25 28.42 11.03
CA ILE A 793 -24.80 29.18 12.17
C ILE A 793 -26.02 29.35 13.09
N ALA A 794 -26.13 28.54 14.15
CA ALA A 794 -27.24 28.65 15.09
C ALA A 794 -27.33 30.06 15.71
N SER A 795 -26.19 30.71 15.92
CA SER A 795 -26.09 32.12 16.32
C SER A 795 -24.74 32.71 15.87
N PRO A 796 -24.72 33.77 15.04
CA PRO A 796 -23.48 34.46 14.65
C PRO A 796 -22.66 34.95 15.84
N ALA A 797 -23.34 35.34 16.93
CA ALA A 797 -22.68 35.76 18.16
C ALA A 797 -21.98 34.59 18.87
N GLN A 798 -22.61 33.42 18.93
CA GLN A 798 -22.01 32.21 19.52
C GLN A 798 -20.84 31.71 18.68
N ALA A 799 -20.98 31.72 17.35
CA ALA A 799 -19.90 31.38 16.44
C ALA A 799 -18.71 32.35 16.56
N LEU A 800 -18.97 33.65 16.75
CA LEU A 800 -17.94 34.65 16.99
C LEU A 800 -17.25 34.45 18.34
N LEU A 801 -18.02 34.17 19.39
CA LEU A 801 -17.47 33.85 20.71
C LEU A 801 -16.51 32.65 20.63
N GLN A 802 -16.95 31.55 20.02
CA GLN A 802 -16.11 30.35 19.87
C GLN A 802 -14.88 30.61 19.00
N ALA A 803 -14.99 31.44 17.95
CA ALA A 803 -13.83 31.83 17.14
C ALA A 803 -12.82 32.62 17.98
N LEU A 804 -13.27 33.57 18.80
CA LEU A 804 -12.40 34.34 19.69
C LEU A 804 -11.74 33.45 20.76
N GLU A 805 -12.46 32.47 21.31
CA GLU A 805 -11.91 31.50 22.28
C GLU A 805 -10.80 30.66 21.63
N ARG A 806 -10.99 30.22 20.40
CA ARG A 806 -9.96 29.48 19.65
C ARG A 806 -8.71 30.33 19.39
N ILE A 807 -8.86 31.63 19.11
CA ILE A 807 -7.71 32.54 18.94
C ILE A 807 -6.99 32.72 20.27
N ASP A 808 -7.72 32.83 21.38
CA ASP A 808 -7.16 32.88 22.73
C ASP A 808 -6.37 31.62 23.12
N GLU A 809 -6.70 30.48 22.51
CA GLU A 809 -6.00 29.19 22.62
C GLU A 809 -4.83 29.04 21.63
N GLY A 810 -4.59 30.05 20.78
CA GLY A 810 -3.45 30.11 19.85
C GLY A 810 -3.78 29.76 18.40
N ALA A 811 -5.06 29.60 18.02
CA ALA A 811 -5.43 29.38 16.62
C ALA A 811 -5.28 30.68 15.79
N PRO A 812 -4.80 30.62 14.55
CA PRO A 812 -4.86 31.76 13.63
C PRO A 812 -6.32 32.22 13.41
N PRO A 813 -6.57 33.54 13.23
CA PRO A 813 -7.93 34.07 13.08
C PRO A 813 -8.74 33.42 11.95
N GLU A 814 -8.10 33.14 10.81
CA GLU A 814 -8.75 32.49 9.67
C GLU A 814 -9.16 31.05 9.99
N THR A 815 -8.27 30.28 10.63
CA THR A 815 -8.54 28.92 11.10
C THR A 815 -9.68 28.91 12.11
N ALA A 816 -9.68 29.86 13.06
CA ALA A 816 -10.74 29.99 14.06
C ALA A 816 -12.08 30.35 13.44
N ALA A 817 -12.11 31.24 12.44
CA ALA A 817 -13.31 31.59 11.69
C ALA A 817 -13.88 30.37 10.96
N ARG A 818 -13.04 29.68 10.17
CA ARG A 818 -13.43 28.46 9.44
C ARG A 818 -13.89 27.35 10.37
N ALA A 819 -13.25 27.15 11.52
CA ALA A 819 -13.65 26.16 12.54
C ALA A 819 -15.01 26.48 13.18
N SER A 820 -15.41 27.76 13.19
CA SER A 820 -16.66 28.26 13.77
C SER A 820 -17.75 28.53 12.71
N TYR A 821 -17.54 28.09 11.47
CA TYR A 821 -18.44 28.35 10.33
C TYR A 821 -18.67 29.84 10.02
N LEU A 822 -17.74 30.71 10.40
CA LEU A 822 -17.80 32.15 10.09
C LEU A 822 -17.06 32.48 8.79
N PRO A 823 -17.57 33.44 7.98
CA PRO A 823 -16.78 34.03 6.90
C PRO A 823 -15.49 34.64 7.44
N VAL A 824 -14.37 34.42 6.74
CA VAL A 824 -13.06 34.94 7.15
C VAL A 824 -13.06 36.47 7.21
N ASP A 825 -13.64 37.13 6.21
CA ASP A 825 -13.74 38.59 6.16
C ASP A 825 -14.59 39.15 7.32
N PHE A 826 -15.61 38.40 7.76
CA PHE A 826 -16.39 38.77 8.93
C PHE A 826 -15.51 38.77 10.18
N MET A 827 -14.71 37.72 10.39
CA MET A 827 -13.78 37.65 11.51
C MET A 827 -12.72 38.75 11.44
N ALA A 828 -12.12 38.97 10.27
CA ALA A 828 -11.11 40.00 10.04
C ALA A 828 -11.62 41.41 10.41
N ALA A 829 -12.87 41.71 10.05
CA ALA A 829 -13.48 43.01 10.39
C ALA A 829 -13.80 43.19 11.88
N ARG A 830 -14.00 42.10 12.65
CA ARG A 830 -14.35 42.17 14.09
C ARG A 830 -13.16 41.97 15.02
N LEU A 831 -12.07 41.37 14.55
CA LEU A 831 -10.88 41.12 15.36
C LEU A 831 -10.26 42.41 15.97
N PRO A 832 -10.14 43.54 15.24
CA PRO A 832 -9.67 44.79 15.84
C PRO A 832 -10.56 45.29 16.98
N VAL A 833 -11.87 45.10 16.87
CA VAL A 833 -12.84 45.47 17.91
C VAL A 833 -12.66 44.60 19.15
N ALA A 834 -12.53 43.28 18.98
CA ALA A 834 -12.28 42.35 20.09
C ALA A 834 -10.94 42.63 20.77
N LEU A 835 -9.89 42.97 20.00
CA LEU A 835 -8.59 43.40 20.53
C LEU A 835 -8.67 44.72 21.31
N ALA A 836 -9.47 45.68 20.84
CA ALA A 836 -9.69 46.93 21.57
C ALA A 836 -10.44 46.65 22.89
N TRP A 837 -11.47 45.80 22.84
CA TRP A 837 -12.23 45.37 24.01
C TRP A 837 -11.39 44.63 25.05
N SER A 838 -10.52 43.70 24.62
CA SER A 838 -9.66 42.95 25.56
C SER A 838 -8.62 43.81 26.27
N ARG A 839 -8.33 45.00 25.72
CA ARG A 839 -7.43 46.02 26.29
C ARG A 839 -8.14 47.04 27.17
N LEU A 840 -9.48 47.07 27.21
CA LEU A 840 -10.22 48.00 28.06
C LEU A 840 -9.93 47.71 29.53
N THR A 841 -9.35 48.70 30.22
CA THR A 841 -9.14 48.67 31.67
C THR A 841 -10.10 49.65 32.32
N THR A 842 -10.87 49.19 33.30
CA THR A 842 -11.66 50.11 34.13
C THR A 842 -10.72 50.80 35.11
N ASN A 843 -10.84 52.12 35.22
CA ASN A 843 -9.93 52.93 36.03
C ASN A 843 -10.07 52.55 37.51
N ARG A 844 -9.04 51.84 38.04
CA ARG A 844 -8.99 51.20 39.37
C ARG A 844 -9.40 52.10 40.54
N LYS A 845 -9.33 53.42 40.38
CA LYS A 845 -9.54 54.40 41.46
C LYS A 845 -11.00 54.86 41.66
N LYS A 846 -11.92 54.67 40.69
CA LYS A 846 -13.27 55.24 40.79
C LYS A 846 -14.41 54.24 41.01
N ASN A 847 -14.24 52.94 40.72
CA ASN A 847 -15.24 51.93 41.05
C ASN A 847 -14.66 50.50 41.00
N PRO A 848 -14.33 49.87 42.14
CA PRO A 848 -13.67 48.55 42.17
C PRO A 848 -14.54 47.36 41.73
N LYS A 849 -15.82 47.59 41.39
CA LYS A 849 -16.82 46.55 41.10
C LYS A 849 -17.04 46.27 39.60
N LEU A 850 -16.67 47.17 38.68
CA LEU A 850 -16.87 46.93 37.25
C LEU A 850 -15.58 46.35 36.63
N ARG A 851 -15.53 45.04 36.43
CA ARG A 851 -14.55 44.39 35.54
C ARG A 851 -15.31 43.79 34.36
N LEU A 852 -15.03 44.26 33.15
CA LEU A 852 -15.62 43.69 31.91
C LEU A 852 -15.18 42.24 31.70
N GLN A 853 -13.97 41.88 32.17
CA GLN A 853 -13.49 40.51 32.24
C GLN A 853 -12.79 40.26 33.58
N PRO A 854 -12.91 39.06 34.16
CA PRO A 854 -12.25 38.72 35.41
C PRO A 854 -10.71 38.63 35.22
N PRO A 855 -9.91 38.79 36.29
CA PRO A 855 -8.45 38.88 36.18
C PRO A 855 -7.78 37.72 35.42
N GLU A 856 -8.31 36.51 35.57
CA GLU A 856 -7.87 35.30 34.89
C GLU A 856 -8.04 35.31 33.36
N ARG A 857 -8.85 36.23 32.82
CA ARG A 857 -9.04 36.44 31.37
C ARG A 857 -8.45 37.76 30.87
N PHE A 858 -7.61 38.44 31.63
CA PHE A 858 -6.98 39.67 31.16
C PHE A 858 -6.23 39.47 29.83
N GLY A 859 -6.53 40.30 28.83
CA GLY A 859 -5.96 40.22 27.48
C GLY A 859 -6.58 39.15 26.57
N LYS A 860 -7.57 38.39 27.04
CA LYS A 860 -8.31 37.40 26.23
C LYS A 860 -9.38 38.09 25.38
N LEU A 861 -9.47 37.69 24.11
CA LEU A 861 -10.38 38.21 23.11
C LEU A 861 -11.83 37.81 23.36
N ALA A 862 -12.04 36.56 23.79
CA ALA A 862 -13.38 36.07 24.08
C ALA A 862 -13.87 36.61 25.43
N PRO A 863 -15.05 37.24 25.48
CA PRO A 863 -15.65 37.69 26.73
C PRO A 863 -15.92 36.50 27.66
N ALA A 864 -15.86 36.74 28.97
CA ALA A 864 -16.15 35.69 29.95
C ALA A 864 -17.59 35.19 29.74
N PRO A 865 -17.83 33.86 29.67
CA PRO A 865 -19.18 33.34 29.61
C PRO A 865 -19.94 33.79 30.86
N LEU A 866 -21.13 34.38 30.67
CA LEU A 866 -22.06 34.73 31.76
C LEU A 866 -22.71 33.45 32.30
N GLY A 867 -21.90 32.51 32.78
CA GLY A 867 -22.31 31.16 33.17
C GLY A 867 -23.07 31.07 34.49
N ALA A 868 -23.30 32.20 35.17
CA ALA A 868 -24.10 32.24 36.39
C ALA A 868 -25.29 33.17 36.16
N ALA A 869 -26.51 32.66 36.33
CA ALA A 869 -27.76 33.45 36.33
C ALA A 869 -27.66 34.79 37.10
N PRO A 870 -26.97 34.88 38.27
CA PRO A 870 -26.78 36.16 38.94
C PRO A 870 -25.97 37.19 38.15
N LYS A 871 -24.92 36.79 37.43
CA LYS A 871 -24.07 37.71 36.65
C LYS A 871 -24.76 38.20 35.38
N LEU A 872 -25.59 37.35 34.76
CA LEU A 872 -26.43 37.76 33.63
C LEU A 872 -27.51 38.74 34.08
N ALA A 873 -28.15 38.48 35.22
CA ALA A 873 -29.14 39.39 35.81
C ALA A 873 -28.52 40.75 36.21
N GLU A 874 -27.33 40.74 36.81
CA GLU A 874 -26.58 41.95 37.17
C GLU A 874 -26.16 42.76 35.93
N ALA A 875 -25.71 42.09 34.87
CA ALA A 875 -25.36 42.75 33.61
C ALA A 875 -26.59 43.34 32.89
N LEU A 876 -27.73 42.64 32.91
CA LEU A 876 -28.99 43.15 32.35
C LEU A 876 -29.56 44.31 33.16
N ALA A 877 -29.45 44.27 34.49
CA ALA A 877 -29.85 45.38 35.36
C ALA A 877 -28.98 46.64 35.15
N LEU A 878 -27.69 46.47 34.85
CA LEU A 878 -26.78 47.57 34.52
C LEU A 878 -26.94 48.10 33.09
N ALA A 879 -27.51 47.31 32.18
CA ALA A 879 -27.73 47.67 30.77
C ALA A 879 -29.13 48.24 30.50
N ALA A 880 -30.04 48.20 31.49
CA ALA A 880 -31.31 48.89 31.41
C ALA A 880 -31.05 50.42 31.38
N PRO A 881 -31.54 51.15 30.37
CA PRO A 881 -31.45 52.60 30.38
C PRO A 881 -32.28 53.15 31.54
N ASP A 882 -31.70 54.06 32.32
CA ASP A 882 -32.42 54.86 33.32
C ASP A 882 -33.57 55.66 32.68
#